data_AF-A0A968W5S4-F1
#
_entry.id   AF-A0A968W5S4-F1
#
_cell.length_a   1.000
_cell.length_b   1.000
_cell.length_c   1.000
_cell.angle_alpha   90.00
_cell.angle_beta   90.00
_cell.angle_gamma   90.00
#
_symmetry.space_group_name_H-M   'P 1'
#
loop_
_entity.id
_entity.type
_entity.pdbx_description
1 polymer ?
#
loop_
_entity_poly.entity_id
_entity_poly.type
_entity_poly.pdbx_seq_one_letter_code
_entity_poly.pdbx_strand_id
1 'polypeptide(L)'
;MLNEYRFSGSLPENASTYVTREADTELYESLTRGRFCYILNSRQSGKSSIRVRTMRRLRDAGVECAAIDLSAGGVQNVIPEQWYVNLIDHLIESFALDIDLGEWWGKNRLHSEVTRFRKFIEEILLVEVKENIVIFIDEIDSVLSLKFPTDDFFALIRAFHNQRVDNSNYNRLTFCLLGVASPSNLIQDKQRTPFNIGRGIHLKGFQLHEVEPLRKGLEEKFADSQTVMQEILNWTGGQPFLTQKLCQLMVEESEKDNPRSVEQVARARIIENWELQDEPEHLRTIRSRILRNEERAGYLLDLYQQICSHGDVVNNDSAEQSELLLSGLVGKQQEKLGVYNLIYQEVFNLNWVEAELRKLRPYSEAFRAWVASGFVDESRLLRGNALKDAEEWGKNKNLSYQDKQFLAASKEKEIQEEITAREKEAQLERERKDREATEDRNSLLTSANIKAKRQIRKGSTIVLFALFIAAILGVFALKQVNHLVSLENEIKNVQKLSQLAGYLRNNNLISESDEALRQAGLSFRVNDHNLKQSLLLASISQAYQQLKKPDEAQQNITVSLNYLQSKVNNINSEQGLQIKVFAKKIEGNLLDDKEKIKAIEAYQEAYKIIKNHPNETNPFKKNQIITAQNIESVYRGLLELLPNQNQGNFRQQVLESLQNHFLAELEYLLQAKNWQDADKKTRQIMLFDSHSEKQSFFYYPTIKNLSCAVLKKIDKSWLQNSKGHFGFSVQKKIWIDTGNRIGIKLEDWNDRDRNSFSDFLYRVGWNNDNPPKGYLTSLNWLWYKDYMKLINKNPFDPSLRGGMPVVIQRDAEIFDTEIEGGVFFYVQILNKCNI
;
A
#
# COMPACT_ATOMS: atom_id res chain seq x y z
N MET A 1 -30.66 -39.26 -28.59
CA MET A 1 -29.45 -38.42 -28.56
C MET A 1 -29.52 -37.43 -27.39
N LEU A 2 -29.46 -37.90 -26.14
CA LEU A 2 -29.88 -37.09 -24.99
C LEU A 2 -28.82 -36.85 -23.91
N ASN A 3 -27.57 -37.30 -24.03
CA ASN A 3 -26.53 -37.13 -22.99
C ASN A 3 -25.17 -36.65 -23.56
N GLU A 4 -25.19 -35.69 -24.48
CA GLU A 4 -23.94 -35.12 -25.02
C GLU A 4 -23.38 -34.05 -24.06
N TYR A 5 -22.13 -34.23 -23.61
CA TYR A 5 -21.44 -33.21 -22.82
C TYR A 5 -21.05 -32.03 -23.70
N ARG A 6 -21.40 -30.82 -23.26
CA ARG A 6 -21.14 -29.57 -24.00
C ARG A 6 -20.41 -28.60 -23.10
N PHE A 7 -19.12 -28.45 -23.37
CA PHE A 7 -18.23 -27.55 -22.63
C PHE A 7 -17.88 -26.27 -23.40
N SER A 8 -18.26 -26.12 -24.67
CA SER A 8 -18.10 -24.86 -25.41
C SER A 8 -19.40 -24.05 -25.48
N GLY A 9 -19.32 -22.75 -25.22
CA GLY A 9 -20.45 -21.83 -25.31
C GLY A 9 -21.50 -21.99 -24.21
N SER A 10 -22.65 -21.33 -24.39
CA SER A 10 -23.78 -21.43 -23.45
C SER A 10 -24.55 -22.73 -23.68
N LEU A 11 -24.96 -23.38 -22.59
CA LEU A 11 -25.84 -24.54 -22.70
C LEU A 11 -27.26 -24.10 -23.11
N PRO A 12 -27.91 -24.80 -24.05
CA PRO A 12 -29.29 -24.49 -24.42
C PRO A 12 -30.25 -24.76 -23.25
N GLU A 13 -31.43 -24.15 -23.34
CA GLU A 13 -32.48 -24.23 -22.32
C GLU A 13 -32.96 -25.63 -21.97
N ASN A 14 -32.77 -26.60 -22.87
CA ASN A 14 -33.20 -27.98 -22.71
C ASN A 14 -32.02 -28.95 -22.53
N ALA A 15 -30.80 -28.45 -22.31
CA ALA A 15 -29.65 -29.31 -22.06
C ALA A 15 -29.89 -30.23 -20.85
N SER A 16 -29.91 -31.53 -21.08
CA SER A 16 -30.02 -32.56 -20.03
C SER A 16 -28.81 -32.59 -19.10
N THR A 17 -27.66 -32.10 -19.57
CA THR A 17 -26.39 -32.02 -18.84
C THR A 17 -26.25 -30.76 -17.99
N TYR A 18 -27.26 -29.89 -17.93
CA TYR A 18 -27.21 -28.70 -17.08
C TYR A 18 -27.29 -29.09 -15.59
N VAL A 19 -26.29 -28.64 -14.82
CA VAL A 19 -26.25 -28.81 -13.37
C VAL A 19 -26.87 -27.60 -12.69
N THR A 20 -27.99 -27.80 -12.00
CA THR A 20 -28.63 -26.78 -11.18
C THR A 20 -27.85 -26.61 -9.88
N ARG A 21 -27.36 -25.38 -9.61
CA ARG A 21 -26.61 -25.04 -8.40
C ARG A 21 -27.48 -24.29 -7.40
N GLU A 22 -27.00 -24.13 -6.18
CA GLU A 22 -27.60 -23.21 -5.19
C GLU A 22 -27.79 -21.80 -5.76
N ALA A 23 -26.80 -21.32 -6.53
CA ALA A 23 -26.82 -20.00 -7.16
C ALA A 23 -27.98 -19.80 -8.17
N ASP A 24 -28.46 -20.86 -8.81
CA ASP A 24 -29.61 -20.82 -9.73
C ASP A 24 -30.89 -20.43 -9.00
N THR A 25 -31.10 -21.02 -7.82
CA THR A 25 -32.24 -20.71 -6.97
C THR A 25 -32.10 -19.32 -6.36
N GLU A 26 -30.90 -18.97 -5.87
CA GLU A 26 -30.63 -17.66 -5.28
C GLU A 26 -30.86 -16.52 -6.28
N LEU A 27 -30.37 -16.66 -7.52
CA LEU A 27 -30.54 -15.67 -8.57
C LEU A 27 -32.03 -15.53 -8.95
N TYR A 28 -32.70 -16.66 -9.22
CA TYR A 28 -34.12 -16.66 -9.58
C TYR A 28 -34.97 -15.98 -8.51
N GLU A 29 -34.86 -16.41 -7.25
CA GLU A 29 -35.65 -15.83 -6.16
C GLU A 29 -35.36 -14.34 -5.95
N SER A 30 -34.09 -13.92 -6.10
CA SER A 30 -33.71 -12.52 -5.90
C SER A 30 -34.29 -11.65 -7.02
N LEU A 31 -34.24 -12.10 -8.27
CA LEU A 31 -34.81 -11.38 -9.41
C LEU A 31 -36.35 -11.34 -9.35
N THR A 32 -37.02 -12.42 -8.95
CA THR A 32 -38.48 -12.44 -8.76
C THR A 32 -38.93 -11.47 -7.66
N ARG A 33 -38.09 -11.23 -6.65
CA ARG A 33 -38.32 -10.20 -5.61
C ARG A 33 -37.91 -8.79 -6.05
N GLY A 34 -37.57 -8.60 -7.32
CA GLY A 34 -37.15 -7.32 -7.90
C GLY A 34 -35.78 -6.84 -7.44
N ARG A 35 -34.92 -7.69 -6.88
CA ARG A 35 -33.60 -7.24 -6.38
C ARG A 35 -32.60 -7.14 -7.52
N PHE A 36 -31.87 -6.02 -7.57
CA PHE A 36 -30.71 -5.86 -8.46
C PHE A 36 -29.66 -6.94 -8.13
N CYS A 37 -29.23 -7.70 -9.12
CA CYS A 37 -28.28 -8.82 -8.94
C CYS A 37 -27.06 -8.67 -9.85
N TYR A 38 -25.93 -9.25 -9.46
CA TYR A 38 -24.76 -9.34 -10.34
C TYR A 38 -23.99 -10.64 -10.15
N ILE A 39 -23.49 -11.21 -11.25
CA ILE A 39 -22.62 -12.38 -11.31
C ILE A 39 -21.30 -11.97 -11.94
N LEU A 40 -20.35 -11.64 -11.08
CA LEU A 40 -19.01 -11.19 -11.45
C LEU A 40 -18.02 -12.28 -11.10
N ASN A 41 -17.64 -13.11 -12.08
CA ASN A 41 -16.80 -14.29 -11.87
C ASN A 41 -15.96 -14.63 -13.10
N SER A 42 -14.93 -15.46 -12.92
CA SER A 42 -13.99 -15.90 -13.96
C SER A 42 -14.68 -16.47 -15.21
N ARG A 43 -13.95 -16.50 -16.34
CA ARG A 43 -14.46 -17.10 -17.60
C ARG A 43 -14.82 -18.57 -17.38
N GLN A 44 -15.78 -19.06 -18.16
CA GLN A 44 -16.20 -20.47 -18.16
C GLN A 44 -16.74 -21.02 -16.82
N SER A 45 -17.19 -20.13 -15.92
CA SER A 45 -17.89 -20.48 -14.67
C SER A 45 -19.40 -20.78 -14.85
N GLY A 46 -19.90 -20.77 -16.09
CA GLY A 46 -21.31 -21.06 -16.41
C GLY A 46 -22.27 -19.87 -16.22
N LYS A 47 -21.78 -18.62 -16.32
CA LYS A 47 -22.58 -17.38 -16.20
C LYS A 47 -23.69 -17.27 -17.26
N SER A 48 -23.35 -17.50 -18.52
CA SER A 48 -24.32 -17.38 -19.61
C SER A 48 -25.36 -18.52 -19.59
N SER A 49 -24.96 -19.73 -19.17
CA SER A 49 -25.89 -20.85 -19.00
C SER A 49 -26.91 -20.63 -17.86
N ILE A 50 -26.48 -20.09 -16.72
CA ILE A 50 -27.41 -19.73 -15.62
C ILE A 50 -28.35 -18.59 -16.04
N ARG A 51 -27.87 -17.59 -16.80
CA ARG A 51 -28.71 -16.55 -17.39
C ARG A 51 -29.85 -17.15 -18.22
N VAL A 52 -29.53 -18.03 -19.16
CA VAL A 52 -30.50 -18.69 -20.04
C VAL A 52 -31.56 -19.45 -19.23
N ARG A 53 -31.15 -20.21 -18.21
CA ARG A 53 -32.06 -20.97 -17.35
C ARG A 53 -32.96 -20.08 -16.49
N THR A 54 -32.39 -19.04 -15.90
CA THR A 54 -33.14 -18.11 -15.06
C THR A 54 -34.11 -17.29 -15.89
N MET A 55 -33.73 -16.82 -17.09
CA MET A 55 -34.64 -16.14 -18.00
C MET A 55 -35.86 -16.99 -18.36
N ARG A 56 -35.66 -18.27 -18.68
CA ARG A 56 -36.78 -19.18 -18.95
C ARG A 56 -37.72 -19.30 -17.74
N ARG A 57 -37.17 -19.57 -16.55
CA ARG A 57 -37.96 -19.67 -15.31
C ARG A 57 -38.73 -18.40 -15.00
N LEU A 58 -38.15 -17.23 -15.29
CA LEU A 58 -38.79 -15.93 -15.12
C LEU A 58 -39.94 -15.74 -16.13
N ARG A 59 -39.74 -16.08 -17.40
CA ARG A 59 -40.78 -16.06 -18.43
C ARG A 59 -41.94 -17.00 -18.11
N ASP A 60 -41.64 -18.22 -17.66
CA ASP A 60 -42.64 -19.19 -17.20
C ASP A 60 -43.45 -18.66 -15.99
N ALA A 61 -42.87 -17.73 -15.22
CA ALA A 61 -43.52 -17.04 -14.10
C ALA A 61 -44.18 -15.69 -14.49
N GLY A 62 -44.28 -15.37 -15.78
CA GLY A 62 -44.91 -14.14 -16.28
C GLY A 62 -44.05 -12.88 -16.16
N VAL A 63 -42.72 -13.04 -16.13
CA VAL A 63 -41.76 -11.91 -16.13
C VAL A 63 -41.13 -11.77 -17.52
N GLU A 64 -41.27 -10.59 -18.11
CA GLU A 64 -40.67 -10.24 -19.38
C GLU A 64 -39.16 -10.00 -19.24
N CYS A 65 -38.37 -10.59 -20.14
CA CYS A 65 -36.91 -10.63 -20.00
C CYS A 65 -36.19 -10.25 -21.30
N ALA A 66 -35.26 -9.31 -21.20
CA ALA A 66 -34.30 -8.97 -22.24
C ALA A 66 -32.88 -9.38 -21.83
N ALA A 67 -32.05 -9.73 -22.81
CA ALA A 67 -30.63 -9.98 -22.60
C ALA A 67 -29.81 -9.21 -23.63
N ILE A 68 -28.92 -8.37 -23.13
CA ILE A 68 -28.04 -7.54 -23.94
C ILE A 68 -26.62 -8.05 -23.74
N ASP A 69 -25.99 -8.47 -24.84
CA ASP A 69 -24.57 -8.83 -24.85
C ASP A 69 -23.75 -7.61 -25.31
N LEU A 70 -22.96 -7.03 -24.41
CA LEU A 70 -22.18 -5.83 -24.73
C LEU A 70 -20.97 -6.11 -25.65
N SER A 71 -20.59 -7.38 -25.85
CA SER A 71 -19.46 -7.76 -26.67
C SER A 71 -19.79 -7.85 -28.17
N ALA A 72 -21.06 -8.12 -28.49
CA ALA A 72 -21.53 -8.40 -29.84
C ALA A 72 -21.45 -7.19 -30.81
N GLY A 73 -21.34 -5.96 -30.28
CA GLY A 73 -21.47 -4.70 -31.02
C GLY A 73 -20.17 -3.99 -31.45
N GLY A 74 -19.01 -4.64 -31.46
CA GLY A 74 -17.75 -4.03 -31.92
C GLY A 74 -17.21 -2.93 -31.00
N VAL A 75 -16.76 -3.29 -29.81
CA VAL A 75 -16.56 -2.38 -28.67
C VAL A 75 -15.40 -1.37 -28.80
N GLN A 76 -14.38 -1.62 -29.63
CA GLN A 76 -13.11 -0.87 -29.55
C GLN A 76 -13.14 0.56 -30.12
N ASN A 77 -14.14 0.93 -30.93
CA ASN A 77 -14.23 2.25 -31.57
C ASN A 77 -15.67 2.82 -31.67
N VAL A 78 -16.59 2.32 -30.85
CA VAL A 78 -17.97 2.80 -30.83
C VAL A 78 -18.03 4.16 -30.12
N ILE A 79 -18.71 5.13 -30.73
CA ILE A 79 -19.00 6.43 -30.11
C ILE A 79 -20.18 6.32 -29.13
N PRO A 80 -20.28 7.20 -28.10
CA PRO A 80 -21.34 7.10 -27.09
C PRO A 80 -22.75 6.98 -27.66
N GLU A 81 -23.07 7.77 -28.68
CA GLU A 81 -24.38 7.75 -29.34
C GLU A 81 -24.72 6.37 -29.90
N GLN A 82 -23.83 5.77 -30.69
CA GLN A 82 -24.03 4.44 -31.26
C GLN A 82 -24.19 3.36 -30.17
N TRP A 83 -23.44 3.50 -29.07
CA TRP A 83 -23.54 2.55 -27.96
C TRP A 83 -24.93 2.56 -27.33
N TYR A 84 -25.47 3.74 -27.00
CA TYR A 84 -26.81 3.85 -26.43
C TYR A 84 -27.92 3.52 -27.44
N VAL A 85 -27.75 3.85 -28.73
CA VAL A 85 -28.68 3.42 -29.80
C VAL A 85 -28.76 1.89 -29.82
N ASN A 86 -27.63 1.19 -29.84
CA ASN A 86 -27.61 -0.27 -29.85
C ASN A 86 -28.28 -0.88 -28.61
N LEU A 87 -28.11 -0.27 -27.43
CA LEU A 87 -28.81 -0.71 -26.21
C LEU A 87 -30.33 -0.59 -26.35
N ILE A 88 -30.82 0.53 -26.88
CA ILE A 88 -32.27 0.74 -27.09
C ILE A 88 -32.80 -0.22 -28.15
N ASP A 89 -32.08 -0.37 -29.27
CA ASP A 89 -32.46 -1.25 -30.37
C ASP A 89 -32.64 -2.70 -29.89
N HIS A 90 -31.71 -3.21 -29.08
CA HIS A 90 -31.85 -4.54 -28.46
C HIS A 90 -33.06 -4.65 -27.53
N LEU A 91 -33.44 -3.58 -26.82
CA LEU A 91 -34.64 -3.58 -25.98
C LEU A 91 -35.91 -3.55 -26.83
N ILE A 92 -35.93 -2.78 -27.92
CA ILE A 92 -37.04 -2.75 -28.88
C ILE A 92 -37.28 -4.16 -29.43
N GLU A 93 -36.22 -4.81 -29.91
CA GLU A 93 -36.30 -6.18 -30.43
C GLU A 93 -36.72 -7.18 -29.35
N SER A 94 -36.10 -7.11 -28.16
CA SER A 94 -36.35 -8.10 -27.08
C SER A 94 -37.78 -8.06 -26.53
N PHE A 95 -38.40 -6.87 -26.51
CA PHE A 95 -39.76 -6.67 -26.01
C PHE A 95 -40.78 -6.47 -27.13
N ALA A 96 -40.38 -6.64 -28.40
CA ALA A 96 -41.23 -6.47 -29.58
C ALA A 96 -42.01 -5.13 -29.59
N LEU A 97 -41.32 -4.03 -29.27
CA LEU A 97 -41.93 -2.71 -29.17
C LEU A 97 -42.19 -2.10 -30.55
N ASP A 98 -43.39 -1.56 -30.77
CA ASP A 98 -43.75 -0.87 -32.02
C ASP A 98 -43.28 0.60 -31.98
N ILE A 99 -42.00 0.83 -32.28
CA ILE A 99 -41.43 2.18 -32.33
C ILE A 99 -40.40 2.32 -33.44
N ASP A 100 -40.46 3.44 -34.17
CA ASP A 100 -39.37 3.82 -35.08
C ASP A 100 -38.24 4.45 -34.27
N LEU A 101 -37.15 3.70 -34.07
CA LEU A 101 -35.99 4.14 -33.32
C LEU A 101 -35.37 5.41 -33.91
N GLY A 102 -35.29 5.53 -35.23
CA GLY A 102 -34.70 6.68 -35.91
C GLY A 102 -35.51 7.96 -35.66
N GLU A 103 -36.83 7.88 -35.80
CA GLU A 103 -37.74 9.00 -35.54
C GLU A 103 -37.72 9.39 -34.05
N TRP A 104 -37.83 8.40 -33.14
CA TRP A 104 -37.84 8.65 -31.70
C TRP A 104 -36.52 9.24 -31.21
N TRP A 105 -35.39 8.71 -31.68
CA TRP A 105 -34.06 9.21 -31.33
C TRP A 105 -33.86 10.64 -31.84
N GLY A 106 -34.28 10.92 -33.07
CA GLY A 106 -34.23 12.26 -33.68
C GLY A 106 -35.03 13.31 -32.91
N LYS A 107 -36.24 12.96 -32.44
CA LYS A 107 -37.08 13.85 -31.60
C LYS A 107 -36.42 14.19 -30.26
N ASN A 108 -35.64 13.26 -29.69
CA ASN A 108 -34.98 13.43 -28.40
C ASN A 108 -33.53 13.95 -28.49
N ARG A 109 -33.09 14.42 -29.67
CA ARG A 109 -31.69 14.82 -29.93
C ARG A 109 -31.13 15.94 -29.04
N LEU A 110 -31.99 16.71 -28.38
CA LEU A 110 -31.57 17.79 -27.48
C LEU A 110 -31.14 17.28 -26.09
N HIS A 111 -31.42 16.02 -25.76
CA HIS A 111 -30.99 15.39 -24.52
C HIS A 111 -29.66 14.65 -24.71
N SER A 112 -28.89 14.49 -23.63
CA SER A 112 -27.72 13.61 -23.60
C SER A 112 -28.12 12.16 -23.84
N GLU A 113 -27.19 11.35 -24.31
CA GLU A 113 -27.39 9.95 -24.70
C GLU A 113 -27.91 9.11 -23.53
N VAL A 114 -27.34 9.28 -22.33
CA VAL A 114 -27.81 8.64 -21.09
C VAL A 114 -29.23 9.09 -20.72
N THR A 115 -29.58 10.35 -20.97
CA THR A 115 -30.93 10.88 -20.72
C THR A 115 -31.91 10.32 -21.73
N ARG A 116 -31.51 10.13 -23.00
CA ARG A 116 -32.35 9.44 -24.00
C ARG A 116 -32.61 8.00 -23.54
N PHE A 117 -31.58 7.26 -23.16
CA PHE A 117 -31.78 5.90 -22.64
C PHE A 117 -32.71 5.87 -21.42
N ARG A 118 -32.55 6.82 -20.48
CA ARG A 118 -33.50 6.98 -19.36
C ARG A 118 -34.94 7.19 -19.85
N LYS A 119 -35.16 8.17 -20.73
CA LYS A 119 -36.49 8.49 -21.27
C LYS A 119 -37.10 7.31 -22.02
N PHE A 120 -36.30 6.54 -22.76
CA PHE A 120 -36.79 5.33 -23.42
C PHE A 120 -37.33 4.31 -22.42
N ILE A 121 -36.58 4.04 -21.35
CA ILE A 121 -37.03 3.14 -20.29
C ILE A 121 -38.33 3.66 -19.63
N GLU A 122 -38.36 4.96 -19.31
CA GLU A 122 -39.45 5.60 -18.56
C GLU A 122 -40.74 5.77 -19.37
N GLU A 123 -40.62 6.29 -20.59
CA GLU A 123 -41.75 6.77 -21.40
C GLU A 123 -42.23 5.71 -22.40
N ILE A 124 -41.37 4.74 -22.76
CA ILE A 124 -41.71 3.68 -23.72
C ILE A 124 -41.77 2.33 -23.02
N LEU A 125 -40.64 1.81 -22.54
CA LEU A 125 -40.57 0.43 -22.04
C LEU A 125 -41.52 0.17 -20.87
N LEU A 126 -41.48 1.03 -19.84
CA LEU A 126 -42.36 0.90 -18.67
C LEU A 126 -43.84 1.20 -18.99
N VAL A 127 -44.11 1.91 -20.09
CA VAL A 127 -45.47 2.24 -20.52
C VAL A 127 -46.06 1.09 -21.33
N GLU A 128 -45.33 0.52 -22.28
CA GLU A 128 -45.84 -0.55 -23.16
C GLU A 128 -45.88 -1.91 -22.45
N VAL A 129 -44.84 -2.25 -21.68
CA VAL A 129 -44.78 -3.52 -20.96
C VAL A 129 -45.39 -3.35 -19.57
N LYS A 130 -46.43 -4.12 -19.24
CA LYS A 130 -47.18 -4.01 -17.98
C LYS A 130 -46.70 -5.00 -16.91
N GLU A 131 -46.06 -6.06 -17.35
CA GLU A 131 -45.49 -7.14 -16.56
C GLU A 131 -44.25 -6.68 -15.79
N ASN A 132 -43.71 -7.57 -14.95
CA ASN A 132 -42.38 -7.37 -14.38
C ASN A 132 -41.33 -7.57 -15.46
N ILE A 133 -40.29 -6.74 -15.43
CA ILE A 133 -39.23 -6.66 -16.43
C ILE A 133 -37.88 -6.98 -15.77
N VAL A 134 -37.14 -7.92 -16.35
CA VAL A 134 -35.75 -8.16 -15.99
C VAL A 134 -34.84 -7.97 -17.20
N ILE A 135 -33.89 -7.04 -17.08
CA ILE A 135 -32.89 -6.77 -18.11
C ILE A 135 -31.55 -7.37 -17.67
N PHE A 136 -31.09 -8.38 -18.39
CA PHE A 136 -29.77 -8.99 -18.22
C PHE A 136 -28.75 -8.26 -19.09
N ILE A 137 -27.66 -7.80 -18.49
CA ILE A 137 -26.51 -7.23 -19.21
C ILE A 137 -25.36 -8.23 -19.09
N ASP A 138 -25.08 -8.94 -20.18
CA ASP A 138 -24.00 -9.93 -20.29
C ASP A 138 -22.72 -9.26 -20.81
N GLU A 139 -21.57 -9.87 -20.52
CA GLU A 139 -20.24 -9.33 -20.82
C GLU A 139 -20.04 -7.88 -20.38
N ILE A 140 -20.49 -7.53 -19.16
CA ILE A 140 -20.35 -6.16 -18.61
C ILE A 140 -18.91 -5.66 -18.58
N ASP A 141 -17.92 -6.56 -18.54
CA ASP A 141 -16.50 -6.22 -18.63
C ASP A 141 -16.09 -5.60 -19.98
N SER A 142 -16.92 -5.72 -21.02
CA SER A 142 -16.74 -5.02 -22.30
C SER A 142 -16.66 -3.50 -22.15
N VAL A 143 -17.34 -2.92 -21.15
CA VAL A 143 -17.30 -1.47 -20.91
C VAL A 143 -15.89 -0.95 -20.60
N LEU A 144 -15.01 -1.81 -20.08
CA LEU A 144 -13.61 -1.48 -19.79
C LEU A 144 -12.78 -1.21 -21.06
N SER A 145 -13.29 -1.62 -22.22
CA SER A 145 -12.63 -1.41 -23.52
C SER A 145 -13.12 -0.16 -24.24
N LEU A 146 -14.13 0.53 -23.72
CA LEU A 146 -14.70 1.74 -24.31
C LEU A 146 -13.77 2.94 -24.07
N LYS A 147 -13.69 3.83 -25.07
CA LYS A 147 -12.86 5.05 -25.03
C LYS A 147 -13.59 6.27 -24.47
N PHE A 148 -14.71 6.06 -23.78
CA PHE A 148 -15.53 7.10 -23.14
C PHE A 148 -15.99 6.62 -21.76
N PRO A 149 -16.26 7.55 -20.81
CA PRO A 149 -16.67 7.17 -19.46
C PRO A 149 -18.07 6.55 -19.43
N THR A 150 -18.22 5.44 -18.70
CA THR A 150 -19.49 4.72 -18.53
C THR A 150 -20.10 4.85 -17.14
N ASP A 151 -19.52 5.64 -16.24
CA ASP A 151 -20.01 5.82 -14.86
C ASP A 151 -21.46 6.31 -14.82
N ASP A 152 -21.88 7.13 -15.79
CA ASP A 152 -23.26 7.63 -15.89
C ASP A 152 -24.28 6.52 -16.21
N PHE A 153 -23.90 5.48 -16.95
CA PHE A 153 -24.73 4.31 -17.18
C PHE A 153 -25.00 3.54 -15.89
N PHE A 154 -23.96 3.31 -15.08
CA PHE A 154 -24.11 2.64 -13.79
C PHE A 154 -24.89 3.49 -12.77
N ALA A 155 -24.64 4.81 -12.75
CA ALA A 155 -25.41 5.74 -11.94
C ALA A 155 -26.89 5.75 -12.33
N LEU A 156 -27.21 5.59 -13.61
CA LEU A 156 -28.58 5.50 -14.08
C LEU A 156 -29.28 4.20 -13.64
N ILE A 157 -28.60 3.04 -13.70
CA ILE A 157 -29.13 1.78 -13.14
C ILE A 157 -29.49 1.96 -11.67
N ARG A 158 -28.61 2.62 -10.90
CA ARG A 158 -28.88 2.95 -9.50
C ARG A 158 -30.07 3.91 -9.34
N ALA A 159 -30.18 4.91 -10.21
CA ALA A 159 -31.27 5.86 -10.19
C ALA A 159 -32.63 5.18 -10.39
N PHE A 160 -32.73 4.21 -11.32
CA PHE A 160 -33.95 3.42 -11.51
C PHE A 160 -34.37 2.66 -10.25
N HIS A 161 -33.43 2.09 -9.51
CA HIS A 161 -33.73 1.44 -8.23
C HIS A 161 -34.23 2.44 -7.18
N ASN A 162 -33.62 3.63 -7.10
CA ASN A 162 -34.03 4.66 -6.14
C ASN A 162 -35.43 5.23 -6.45
N GLN A 163 -35.78 5.35 -7.74
CA GLN A 163 -37.08 5.85 -8.19
C GLN A 163 -38.27 4.98 -7.78
N ARG A 164 -38.03 3.75 -7.31
CA ARG A 164 -39.06 2.85 -6.78
C ARG A 164 -39.85 3.42 -5.60
N VAL A 165 -39.26 4.35 -4.86
CA VAL A 165 -39.90 5.04 -3.74
C VAL A 165 -40.94 6.04 -4.24
N ASP A 166 -40.62 6.78 -5.29
CA ASP A 166 -41.43 7.90 -5.78
C ASP A 166 -42.42 7.48 -6.87
N ASN A 167 -42.09 6.44 -7.65
CA ASN A 167 -42.90 5.97 -8.75
C ASN A 167 -42.96 4.43 -8.77
N SER A 168 -44.16 3.92 -8.54
CA SER A 168 -44.40 2.48 -8.39
C SER A 168 -44.12 1.67 -9.66
N ASN A 169 -44.10 2.29 -10.85
CA ASN A 169 -43.76 1.61 -12.10
C ASN A 169 -42.33 1.04 -12.08
N TYR A 170 -41.38 1.69 -11.39
CA TYR A 170 -40.01 1.20 -11.30
C TYR A 170 -39.86 -0.06 -10.45
N ASN A 171 -40.86 -0.42 -9.64
CA ASN A 171 -40.83 -1.69 -8.90
C ASN A 171 -40.86 -2.89 -9.85
N ARG A 172 -41.37 -2.70 -11.07
CA ARG A 172 -41.40 -3.72 -12.11
C ARG A 172 -40.07 -3.86 -12.84
N LEU A 173 -39.15 -2.90 -12.78
CA LEU A 173 -37.89 -2.93 -13.53
C LEU A 173 -36.73 -3.41 -12.68
N THR A 174 -36.08 -4.50 -13.08
CA THR A 174 -34.90 -5.06 -12.41
C THR A 174 -33.76 -5.32 -13.38
N PHE A 175 -32.52 -5.09 -12.94
CA PHE A 175 -31.32 -5.37 -13.73
C PHE A 175 -30.54 -6.56 -13.15
N CYS A 176 -29.88 -7.31 -14.03
CA CYS A 176 -28.89 -8.32 -13.67
C CYS A 176 -27.61 -8.12 -14.49
N LEU A 177 -26.46 -7.92 -13.85
CA LEU A 177 -25.17 -7.73 -14.53
C LEU A 177 -24.33 -9.01 -14.49
N LEU A 178 -23.78 -9.44 -15.62
CA LEU A 178 -22.90 -10.61 -15.72
C LEU A 178 -21.61 -10.23 -16.44
N GLY A 179 -20.47 -10.71 -15.94
CA GLY A 179 -19.19 -10.53 -16.63
C GLY A 179 -17.98 -10.93 -15.82
N VAL A 180 -16.80 -10.61 -16.34
CA VAL A 180 -15.49 -11.01 -15.83
C VAL A 180 -14.67 -9.81 -15.32
N ALA A 181 -15.30 -9.03 -14.44
CA ALA A 181 -14.70 -7.87 -13.78
C ALA A 181 -15.02 -7.85 -12.29
N SER A 182 -14.23 -7.15 -11.49
CA SER A 182 -14.58 -6.82 -10.10
C SER A 182 -15.46 -5.55 -10.09
N PRO A 183 -16.31 -5.35 -9.05
CA PRO A 183 -17.06 -4.11 -8.88
C PRO A 183 -16.19 -2.84 -8.92
N SER A 184 -14.98 -2.91 -8.37
CA SER A 184 -14.01 -1.82 -8.34
C SER A 184 -13.39 -1.49 -9.69
N ASN A 185 -13.33 -2.45 -10.63
CA ASN A 185 -12.80 -2.22 -11.97
C ASN A 185 -13.83 -1.54 -12.88
N LEU A 186 -15.12 -1.79 -12.67
CA LEU A 186 -16.19 -1.32 -13.55
C LEU A 186 -16.55 0.16 -13.36
N ILE A 187 -16.22 0.76 -12.20
CA ILE A 187 -16.65 2.12 -11.84
C ILE A 187 -15.51 2.87 -11.16
N GLN A 188 -15.20 4.07 -11.64
CA GLN A 188 -14.15 4.91 -11.06
C GLN A 188 -14.63 5.59 -9.78
N ASP A 189 -15.85 6.15 -9.79
CA ASP A 189 -16.45 6.77 -8.61
C ASP A 189 -17.18 5.75 -7.72
N LYS A 190 -16.53 5.36 -6.63
CA LYS A 190 -17.07 4.41 -5.64
C LYS A 190 -18.36 4.89 -4.96
N GLN A 191 -18.69 6.18 -4.96
CA GLN A 191 -19.94 6.68 -4.37
C GLN A 191 -21.15 6.46 -5.30
N ARG A 192 -20.91 6.34 -6.61
CA ARG A 192 -21.95 6.24 -7.65
C ARG A 192 -22.31 4.79 -8.03
N THR A 193 -21.69 3.81 -7.38
CA THR A 193 -21.85 2.39 -7.72
C THR A 193 -23.24 1.82 -7.41
N PRO A 194 -23.87 1.06 -8.33
CA PRO A 194 -25.07 0.26 -8.06
C PRO A 194 -24.74 -1.02 -7.28
N PHE A 195 -23.47 -1.41 -7.18
CA PHE A 195 -23.07 -2.65 -6.48
C PHE A 195 -23.34 -2.61 -4.97
N ASN A 196 -23.50 -1.42 -4.37
CA ASN A 196 -23.86 -1.24 -2.96
C ASN A 196 -25.33 -1.58 -2.66
N ILE A 197 -26.21 -1.51 -3.66
CA ILE A 197 -27.63 -1.86 -3.54
C ILE A 197 -27.94 -3.23 -4.14
N GLY A 198 -26.95 -3.85 -4.79
CA GLY A 198 -27.10 -5.11 -5.50
C GLY A 198 -26.68 -6.32 -4.69
N ARG A 199 -27.29 -7.46 -5.01
CA ARG A 199 -26.90 -8.77 -4.48
C ARG A 199 -25.89 -9.44 -5.41
N GLY A 200 -24.68 -9.67 -4.90
CA GLY A 200 -23.69 -10.49 -5.58
C GLY A 200 -24.05 -11.97 -5.49
N ILE A 201 -24.13 -12.64 -6.64
CA ILE A 201 -24.38 -14.07 -6.75
C ILE A 201 -23.07 -14.77 -7.11
N HIS A 202 -22.56 -15.59 -6.19
CA HIS A 202 -21.28 -16.25 -6.34
C HIS A 202 -21.45 -17.65 -6.94
N LEU A 203 -20.80 -17.89 -8.09
CA LEU A 203 -20.79 -19.23 -8.70
C LEU A 203 -19.64 -20.07 -8.13
N LYS A 204 -20.00 -21.10 -7.37
CA LYS A 204 -19.06 -22.14 -6.91
C LYS A 204 -18.94 -23.25 -7.96
N GLY A 205 -17.88 -24.04 -7.85
CA GLY A 205 -17.74 -25.30 -8.60
C GLY A 205 -18.82 -26.30 -8.17
N PHE A 206 -19.18 -27.20 -9.09
CA PHE A 206 -20.20 -28.22 -8.86
C PHE A 206 -19.86 -29.12 -7.67
N GLN A 207 -20.87 -29.41 -6.85
CA GLN A 207 -20.79 -30.33 -5.73
C GLN A 207 -21.29 -31.73 -6.12
N LEU A 208 -20.85 -32.76 -5.41
CA LEU A 208 -21.20 -34.16 -5.72
C LEU A 208 -22.72 -34.39 -5.81
N HIS A 209 -23.51 -33.74 -4.95
CA HIS A 209 -24.96 -33.90 -4.93
C HIS A 209 -25.68 -33.12 -6.06
N GLU A 210 -24.99 -32.21 -6.74
CA GLU A 210 -25.55 -31.40 -7.84
C GLU A 210 -25.34 -32.07 -9.21
N VAL A 211 -24.29 -32.89 -9.37
CA VAL A 211 -23.82 -33.41 -10.66
C VAL A 211 -24.55 -34.64 -11.19
N GLU A 212 -25.68 -35.01 -10.59
CA GLU A 212 -26.52 -36.09 -11.08
C GLU A 212 -26.83 -36.01 -12.60
N PRO A 213 -27.13 -34.83 -13.18
CA PRO A 213 -27.34 -34.70 -14.62
C PRO A 213 -26.11 -35.08 -15.47
N LEU A 214 -24.90 -34.81 -14.97
CA LEU A 214 -23.66 -35.19 -15.64
C LEU A 214 -23.35 -36.67 -15.44
N ARG A 215 -23.60 -37.21 -14.24
CA ARG A 215 -23.33 -38.61 -13.90
C ARG A 215 -24.11 -39.58 -14.79
N LYS A 216 -25.35 -39.23 -15.18
CA LYS A 216 -26.17 -40.03 -16.10
C LYS A 216 -25.51 -40.34 -17.44
N GLY A 217 -24.67 -39.45 -17.95
CA GLY A 217 -23.90 -39.72 -19.18
C GLY A 217 -22.78 -40.76 -18.99
N LEU A 218 -22.40 -41.08 -17.75
CA LEU A 218 -21.38 -42.08 -17.41
C LEU A 218 -21.96 -43.44 -17.01
N GLU A 219 -23.25 -43.51 -16.63
CA GLU A 219 -23.89 -44.74 -16.11
C GLU A 219 -23.84 -45.91 -17.09
N GLU A 220 -23.99 -45.64 -18.39
CA GLU A 220 -23.94 -46.68 -19.43
C GLU A 220 -22.51 -47.15 -19.76
N LYS A 221 -21.49 -46.42 -19.29
CA LYS A 221 -20.09 -46.64 -19.66
C LYS A 221 -19.24 -47.19 -18.50
N PHE A 222 -19.62 -46.89 -17.26
CA PHE A 222 -18.87 -47.27 -16.06
C PHE A 222 -19.79 -47.91 -15.02
N ALA A 223 -19.41 -49.09 -14.53
CA ALA A 223 -20.18 -49.81 -13.51
C ALA A 223 -20.32 -49.00 -12.19
N ASP A 224 -19.28 -48.24 -11.83
CA ASP A 224 -19.29 -47.30 -10.71
C ASP A 224 -19.11 -45.85 -11.20
N SER A 225 -20.16 -45.34 -11.84
CA SER A 225 -20.20 -43.95 -12.34
C SER A 225 -20.09 -42.91 -11.22
N GLN A 226 -20.42 -43.27 -9.97
CA GLN A 226 -20.36 -42.34 -8.83
C GLN A 226 -18.92 -42.08 -8.39
N THR A 227 -18.11 -43.14 -8.28
CA THR A 227 -16.68 -43.01 -7.97
C THR A 227 -15.95 -42.25 -9.08
N VAL A 228 -16.23 -42.56 -10.35
CA VAL A 228 -15.65 -41.82 -11.49
C VAL A 228 -16.00 -40.33 -11.41
N MET A 229 -17.27 -40.00 -11.15
CA MET A 229 -17.71 -38.59 -11.03
C MET A 229 -17.04 -37.88 -9.85
N GLN A 230 -16.87 -38.55 -8.71
CA GLN A 230 -16.16 -37.98 -7.55
C GLN A 230 -14.69 -37.68 -7.89
N GLU A 231 -14.01 -38.59 -8.59
CA GLU A 231 -12.62 -38.37 -9.01
C GLU A 231 -12.51 -37.22 -10.03
N ILE A 232 -13.45 -37.14 -10.99
CA ILE A 232 -13.55 -36.01 -11.92
C ILE A 232 -13.66 -34.69 -11.14
N LEU A 233 -14.56 -34.59 -10.15
CA LEU A 233 -14.72 -33.37 -9.36
C LEU A 233 -13.48 -33.02 -8.56
N ASN A 234 -12.75 -34.01 -8.03
CA ASN A 234 -11.49 -33.77 -7.31
C ASN A 234 -10.44 -33.13 -8.24
N TRP A 235 -10.35 -33.58 -9.50
CA TRP A 235 -9.43 -33.03 -10.48
C TRP A 235 -9.82 -31.63 -10.98
N THR A 236 -11.11 -31.40 -11.22
CA THR A 236 -11.61 -30.18 -11.86
C THR A 236 -12.02 -29.10 -10.87
N GLY A 237 -12.16 -29.43 -9.59
CA GLY A 237 -12.74 -28.55 -8.57
C GLY A 237 -14.21 -28.19 -8.85
N GLY A 238 -14.90 -29.00 -9.66
CA GLY A 238 -16.26 -28.74 -10.12
C GLY A 238 -16.38 -27.57 -11.11
N GLN A 239 -15.27 -27.10 -11.70
CA GLN A 239 -15.31 -26.05 -12.72
C GLN A 239 -16.13 -26.53 -13.93
N PRO A 240 -17.19 -25.81 -14.38
CA PRO A 240 -18.15 -26.37 -15.34
C PRO A 240 -17.55 -26.85 -16.66
N PHE A 241 -16.60 -26.10 -17.23
CA PHE A 241 -15.94 -26.43 -18.49
C PHE A 241 -15.10 -27.72 -18.37
N LEU A 242 -14.17 -27.75 -17.43
CA LEU A 242 -13.27 -28.88 -17.19
C LEU A 242 -14.04 -30.12 -16.76
N THR A 243 -15.08 -29.96 -15.94
CA THR A 243 -15.90 -31.09 -15.48
C THR A 243 -16.59 -31.76 -16.67
N GLN A 244 -17.23 -31.00 -17.55
CA GLN A 244 -17.86 -31.57 -18.74
C GLN A 244 -16.83 -32.09 -19.76
N LYS A 245 -15.70 -31.38 -19.95
CA LYS A 245 -14.62 -31.84 -20.83
C LYS A 245 -14.06 -33.17 -20.36
N LEU A 246 -13.79 -33.32 -19.06
CA LEU A 246 -13.25 -34.56 -18.50
C LEU A 246 -14.28 -35.69 -18.53
N CYS A 247 -15.58 -35.41 -18.28
CA CYS A 247 -16.64 -36.41 -18.50
C CYS A 247 -16.64 -36.91 -19.96
N GLN A 248 -16.57 -36.01 -20.94
CA GLN A 248 -16.50 -36.38 -22.36
C GLN A 248 -15.27 -37.25 -22.66
N LEU A 249 -14.10 -36.86 -22.17
CA LEU A 249 -12.86 -37.62 -22.35
C LEU A 249 -12.94 -39.01 -21.72
N MET A 250 -13.61 -39.15 -20.57
CA MET A 250 -13.84 -40.45 -19.93
C MET A 250 -14.79 -41.33 -20.74
N VAL A 251 -15.85 -40.77 -21.33
CA VAL A 251 -16.72 -41.53 -22.25
C VAL A 251 -15.92 -42.04 -23.45
N GLU A 252 -15.09 -41.21 -24.07
CA GLU A 252 -14.21 -41.63 -25.17
C GLU A 252 -13.19 -42.70 -24.74
N GLU A 253 -12.65 -42.59 -23.52
CA GLU A 253 -11.67 -43.55 -23.00
C GLU A 253 -12.30 -44.91 -22.70
N SER A 254 -13.59 -44.92 -22.31
CA SER A 254 -14.34 -46.16 -22.02
C SER A 254 -14.53 -47.07 -23.23
N GLU A 255 -14.36 -46.54 -24.45
CA GLU A 255 -14.52 -47.29 -25.70
C GLU A 255 -13.23 -48.01 -26.13
N LYS A 256 -12.14 -47.87 -25.37
CA LYS A 256 -10.84 -48.52 -25.64
C LYS A 256 -10.71 -49.85 -24.91
N ASP A 257 -9.90 -50.75 -25.47
CA ASP A 257 -9.67 -52.11 -24.93
C ASP A 257 -9.11 -52.12 -23.49
N ASN A 258 -8.39 -51.08 -23.07
CA ASN A 258 -7.86 -50.93 -21.72
C ASN A 258 -8.07 -49.48 -21.23
N PRO A 259 -9.24 -49.17 -20.63
CA PRO A 259 -9.60 -47.82 -20.25
C PRO A 259 -8.72 -47.33 -19.10
N ARG A 260 -8.22 -46.10 -19.23
CA ARG A 260 -7.41 -45.43 -18.22
C ARG A 260 -8.26 -44.91 -17.06
N SER A 261 -7.64 -44.70 -15.90
CA SER A 261 -8.27 -43.99 -14.78
C SER A 261 -8.48 -42.50 -15.09
N VAL A 262 -9.29 -41.82 -14.29
CA VAL A 262 -9.54 -40.37 -14.46
C VAL A 262 -8.24 -39.57 -14.33
N GLU A 263 -7.40 -39.87 -13.33
CA GLU A 263 -6.06 -39.29 -13.22
C GLU A 263 -5.23 -39.47 -14.50
N GLN A 264 -5.17 -40.70 -15.03
CA GLN A 264 -4.36 -40.99 -16.22
C GLN A 264 -4.88 -40.24 -17.46
N VAL A 265 -6.20 -40.10 -17.61
CA VAL A 265 -6.81 -39.31 -18.69
C VAL A 265 -6.52 -37.82 -18.50
N ALA A 266 -6.70 -37.28 -17.30
CA ALA A 266 -6.41 -35.88 -17.00
C ALA A 266 -4.95 -35.52 -17.28
N ARG A 267 -4.01 -36.38 -16.86
CA ARG A 267 -2.57 -36.20 -17.14
C ARG A 267 -2.28 -36.26 -18.64
N ALA A 268 -2.64 -37.36 -19.30
CA ALA A 268 -2.26 -37.59 -20.69
C ALA A 268 -2.96 -36.67 -21.71
N ARG A 269 -4.23 -36.28 -21.46
CA ARG A 269 -5.08 -35.56 -22.42
C ARG A 269 -5.33 -34.08 -22.09
N ILE A 270 -4.95 -33.61 -20.91
CA ILE A 270 -5.13 -32.20 -20.50
C ILE A 270 -3.82 -31.56 -20.04
N ILE A 271 -3.04 -32.24 -19.19
CA ILE A 271 -1.87 -31.63 -18.52
C ILE A 271 -0.60 -31.76 -19.36
N GLU A 272 -0.29 -32.96 -19.84
CA GLU A 272 0.88 -33.21 -20.69
C GLU A 272 0.74 -32.44 -22.00
N ASN A 273 1.76 -31.66 -22.39
CA ASN A 273 1.72 -30.85 -23.62
C ASN A 273 0.45 -30.01 -23.76
N TRP A 274 -0.09 -29.50 -22.65
CA TRP A 274 -1.38 -28.81 -22.59
C TRP A 274 -1.52 -27.70 -23.64
N GLU A 275 -0.44 -27.00 -23.98
CA GLU A 275 -0.45 -25.91 -24.97
C GLU A 275 -0.93 -26.37 -26.36
N LEU A 276 -0.69 -27.64 -26.72
CA LEU A 276 -1.11 -28.25 -27.99
C LEU A 276 -2.48 -28.96 -27.87
N GLN A 277 -2.92 -29.28 -26.66
CA GLN A 277 -4.15 -30.04 -26.39
C GLN A 277 -5.31 -29.17 -25.89
N ASP A 278 -5.08 -27.88 -25.65
CA ASP A 278 -6.05 -26.92 -25.13
C ASP A 278 -7.08 -26.48 -26.19
N GLU A 279 -7.82 -27.44 -26.71
CA GLU A 279 -8.93 -27.22 -27.64
C GLU A 279 -10.25 -27.71 -27.02
N PRO A 280 -11.31 -26.88 -26.99
CA PRO A 280 -11.28 -25.43 -27.23
C PRO A 280 -10.46 -24.71 -26.14
N GLU A 281 -9.94 -23.52 -26.47
CA GLU A 281 -9.03 -22.77 -25.60
C GLU A 281 -9.62 -22.50 -24.20
N HIS A 282 -8.85 -22.85 -23.17
CA HIS A 282 -9.16 -22.57 -21.79
C HIS A 282 -7.90 -22.20 -21.00
N LEU A 283 -6.94 -23.13 -20.91
CA LEU A 283 -5.68 -22.93 -20.20
C LEU A 283 -4.85 -21.81 -20.85
N ARG A 284 -4.85 -21.74 -22.19
CA ARG A 284 -4.18 -20.67 -22.94
C ARG A 284 -4.80 -19.31 -22.65
N THR A 285 -6.11 -19.26 -22.42
CA THR A 285 -6.80 -18.02 -22.02
C THR A 285 -6.39 -17.57 -20.63
N ILE A 286 -6.26 -18.50 -19.67
CA ILE A 286 -5.76 -18.22 -18.32
C ILE A 286 -4.33 -17.66 -18.40
N ARG A 287 -3.42 -18.37 -19.10
CA ARG A 287 -2.04 -17.92 -19.36
C ARG A 287 -2.02 -16.51 -19.95
N SER A 288 -2.75 -16.31 -21.05
CA SER A 288 -2.75 -15.05 -21.79
C SER A 288 -3.24 -13.90 -20.91
N ARG A 289 -4.19 -14.14 -20.00
CA ARG A 289 -4.65 -13.11 -19.07
C ARG A 289 -3.61 -12.71 -18.04
N ILE A 290 -2.91 -13.68 -17.45
CA ILE A 290 -1.86 -13.43 -16.46
C ILE A 290 -0.68 -12.68 -17.10
N LEU A 291 -0.34 -13.04 -18.34
CA LEU A 291 0.81 -12.48 -19.06
C LEU A 291 0.45 -11.25 -19.91
N ARG A 292 -0.82 -10.84 -19.99
CA ARG A 292 -1.30 -9.78 -20.92
C ARG A 292 -0.58 -8.45 -20.74
N ASN A 293 -0.30 -8.07 -19.50
CA ASN A 293 0.39 -6.83 -19.17
C ASN A 293 1.76 -7.17 -18.58
N GLU A 294 2.81 -7.07 -19.39
CA GLU A 294 4.19 -7.33 -18.96
C GLU A 294 4.62 -6.53 -17.73
N GLU A 295 4.08 -5.32 -17.51
CA GLU A 295 4.41 -4.50 -16.33
C GLU A 295 3.88 -5.10 -15.02
N ARG A 296 2.78 -5.87 -15.10
CA ARG A 296 2.12 -6.51 -13.95
C ARG A 296 2.34 -8.02 -13.87
N ALA A 297 2.68 -8.65 -14.99
CA ALA A 297 2.82 -10.11 -15.10
C ALA A 297 3.80 -10.67 -14.07
N GLY A 298 4.95 -10.01 -13.87
CA GLY A 298 5.93 -10.42 -12.85
C GLY A 298 5.33 -10.47 -11.44
N TYR A 299 4.58 -9.44 -11.06
CA TYR A 299 3.94 -9.37 -9.74
C TYR A 299 2.84 -10.43 -9.57
N LEU A 300 2.00 -10.64 -10.59
CA LEU A 300 0.95 -11.67 -10.56
C LEU A 300 1.55 -13.07 -10.45
N LEU A 301 2.63 -13.33 -11.17
CA LEU A 301 3.36 -14.60 -11.12
C LEU A 301 4.04 -14.82 -9.75
N ASP A 302 4.62 -13.79 -9.14
CA ASP A 302 5.20 -13.89 -7.79
C ASP A 302 4.12 -14.14 -6.72
N LEU A 303 2.97 -13.46 -6.80
CA LEU A 303 1.84 -13.71 -5.91
C LEU A 303 1.32 -15.15 -6.06
N TYR A 304 1.20 -15.62 -7.29
CA TYR A 304 0.81 -17.00 -7.56
C TYR A 304 1.88 -18.02 -7.12
N GLN A 305 3.18 -17.68 -7.21
CA GLN A 305 4.27 -18.50 -6.67
C GLN A 305 4.14 -18.66 -5.15
N GLN A 306 3.77 -17.59 -4.43
CA GLN A 306 3.51 -17.65 -2.99
C GLN A 306 2.35 -18.60 -2.66
N ILE A 307 1.25 -18.52 -3.44
CA ILE A 307 0.10 -19.43 -3.28
C ILE A 307 0.53 -20.89 -3.53
N CYS A 308 1.29 -21.15 -4.59
CA CYS A 308 1.79 -22.50 -4.87
C CYS A 308 2.71 -23.04 -3.75
N SER A 309 3.51 -22.16 -3.13
CA SER A 309 4.50 -22.56 -2.12
C SER A 309 3.88 -22.76 -0.73
N HIS A 310 2.89 -21.94 -0.36
CA HIS A 310 2.26 -21.98 0.97
C HIS A 310 0.92 -22.73 0.99
N GLY A 311 0.41 -23.12 -0.18
CA GLY A 311 -0.91 -23.71 -0.38
C GLY A 311 -2.02 -22.65 -0.46
N ASP A 312 -2.00 -21.67 0.44
CA ASP A 312 -2.94 -20.56 0.44
C ASP A 312 -2.31 -19.23 0.92
N VAL A 313 -2.99 -18.11 0.62
CA VAL A 313 -2.67 -16.77 1.15
C VAL A 313 -3.94 -16.08 1.65
N VAL A 314 -3.80 -15.17 2.62
CA VAL A 314 -4.93 -14.38 3.12
C VAL A 314 -5.48 -13.47 2.01
N ASN A 315 -6.79 -13.52 1.81
CA ASN A 315 -7.51 -12.65 0.88
C ASN A 315 -7.65 -11.25 1.49
N ASN A 316 -6.96 -10.27 0.92
CA ASN A 316 -6.99 -8.86 1.34
C ASN A 316 -7.72 -7.95 0.32
N ASP A 317 -8.37 -8.54 -0.68
CA ASP A 317 -9.12 -7.85 -1.75
C ASP A 317 -8.28 -6.77 -2.49
N SER A 318 -6.95 -6.94 -2.54
CA SER A 318 -6.07 -6.12 -3.36
C SER A 318 -6.43 -6.22 -4.85
N ALA A 319 -6.03 -5.21 -5.63
CA ALA A 319 -6.30 -5.18 -7.07
C ALA A 319 -5.68 -6.37 -7.79
N GLU A 320 -4.52 -6.84 -7.30
CA GLU A 320 -3.75 -7.94 -7.87
C GLU A 320 -4.34 -9.30 -7.52
N GLN A 321 -4.81 -9.48 -6.28
CA GLN A 321 -5.58 -10.66 -5.89
C GLN A 321 -6.91 -10.74 -6.67
N SER A 322 -7.56 -9.59 -6.88
CA SER A 322 -8.77 -9.49 -7.71
C SER A 322 -8.50 -9.90 -9.16
N GLU A 323 -7.40 -9.45 -9.77
CA GLU A 323 -7.04 -9.84 -11.13
C GLU A 323 -6.72 -11.34 -11.22
N LEU A 324 -6.00 -11.89 -10.24
CA LEU A 324 -5.70 -13.31 -10.19
C LEU A 324 -6.96 -14.16 -10.02
N LEU A 325 -7.92 -13.74 -9.18
CA LEU A 325 -9.24 -14.37 -9.05
C LEU A 325 -10.02 -14.34 -10.37
N LEU A 326 -10.02 -13.19 -11.06
CA LEU A 326 -10.72 -13.05 -12.34
C LEU A 326 -10.09 -13.89 -13.47
N SER A 327 -8.80 -14.24 -13.35
CA SER A 327 -8.17 -15.22 -14.25
C SER A 327 -8.80 -16.61 -14.14
N GLY A 328 -9.40 -16.94 -13.00
CA GLY A 328 -9.94 -18.26 -12.71
C GLY A 328 -8.87 -19.27 -12.26
N LEU A 329 -7.60 -18.89 -12.23
CA LEU A 329 -6.50 -19.75 -11.77
C LEU A 329 -6.59 -20.04 -10.26
N VAL A 330 -7.02 -19.04 -9.48
CA VAL A 330 -7.20 -19.14 -8.03
C VAL A 330 -8.66 -19.00 -7.65
N GLY A 331 -9.04 -19.63 -6.54
CA GLY A 331 -10.38 -19.55 -5.96
C GLY A 331 -10.35 -18.97 -4.56
N LYS A 332 -11.44 -18.31 -4.16
CA LYS A 332 -11.66 -17.85 -2.79
C LYS A 332 -12.33 -18.95 -1.98
N GLN A 333 -11.68 -19.39 -0.90
CA GLN A 333 -12.26 -20.25 0.13
C GLN A 333 -12.20 -19.49 1.47
N GLN A 334 -13.36 -19.01 1.95
CA GLN A 334 -13.45 -18.15 3.14
C GLN A 334 -12.56 -16.89 3.01
N GLU A 335 -11.62 -16.69 3.94
CA GLU A 335 -10.66 -15.59 4.03
C GLU A 335 -9.35 -15.88 3.28
N LYS A 336 -9.29 -16.95 2.47
CA LYS A 336 -8.05 -17.42 1.82
C LYS A 336 -8.20 -17.59 0.32
N LEU A 337 -7.08 -17.44 -0.38
CA LEU A 337 -6.91 -17.71 -1.81
C LEU A 337 -5.98 -18.90 -2.01
N GLY A 338 -6.44 -19.88 -2.79
CA GLY A 338 -5.68 -21.06 -3.19
C GLY A 338 -5.83 -21.35 -4.67
N VAL A 339 -5.01 -22.25 -5.22
CA VAL A 339 -5.17 -22.73 -6.61
C VAL A 339 -6.55 -23.38 -6.74
N TYR A 340 -7.29 -23.07 -7.82
CA TYR A 340 -8.71 -23.43 -7.92
C TYR A 340 -8.94 -24.96 -8.01
N ASN A 341 -8.07 -25.69 -8.74
CA ASN A 341 -8.15 -27.14 -8.88
C ASN A 341 -6.79 -27.79 -9.18
N LEU A 342 -6.74 -29.13 -9.15
CA LEU A 342 -5.52 -29.91 -9.34
C LEU A 342 -4.97 -29.81 -10.77
N ILE A 343 -5.84 -29.76 -11.79
CA ILE A 343 -5.41 -29.59 -13.19
C ILE A 343 -4.60 -28.30 -13.33
N TYR A 344 -5.09 -27.18 -12.78
CA TYR A 344 -4.38 -25.91 -12.82
C TYR A 344 -3.08 -25.94 -12.02
N GLN A 345 -3.08 -26.60 -10.86
CA GLN A 345 -1.88 -26.72 -10.04
C GLN A 345 -0.76 -27.48 -10.76
N GLU A 346 -1.12 -28.51 -11.54
CA GLU A 346 -0.18 -29.32 -12.33
C GLU A 346 0.28 -28.60 -13.61
N VAL A 347 -0.62 -27.88 -14.29
CA VAL A 347 -0.32 -27.11 -15.51
C VAL A 347 0.50 -25.87 -15.20
N PHE A 348 0.01 -25.02 -14.29
CA PHE A 348 0.64 -23.79 -13.84
C PHE A 348 1.42 -24.07 -12.55
N ASN A 349 2.33 -25.03 -12.60
CA ASN A 349 3.16 -25.40 -11.46
C ASN A 349 4.33 -24.40 -11.25
N LEU A 350 5.09 -24.59 -10.17
CA LEU A 350 6.25 -23.73 -9.86
C LEU A 350 7.28 -23.65 -11.00
N ASN A 351 7.50 -24.74 -11.74
CA ASN A 351 8.44 -24.73 -12.87
C ASN A 351 7.95 -23.84 -14.01
N TRP A 352 6.65 -23.86 -14.30
CA TRP A 352 6.03 -22.98 -15.29
C TRP A 352 6.15 -21.51 -14.87
N VAL A 353 5.80 -21.20 -13.61
CA VAL A 353 5.91 -19.85 -13.05
C VAL A 353 7.34 -19.32 -13.16
N GLU A 354 8.32 -20.14 -12.79
CA GLU A 354 9.73 -19.80 -12.89
C GLU A 354 10.20 -19.62 -14.35
N ALA A 355 9.68 -20.41 -15.28
CA ALA A 355 10.02 -20.28 -16.70
C ALA A 355 9.49 -18.96 -17.27
N GLU A 356 8.29 -18.53 -16.90
CA GLU A 356 7.73 -17.24 -17.34
C GLU A 356 8.44 -16.05 -16.66
N LEU A 357 8.72 -16.13 -15.34
CA LEU A 357 9.50 -15.10 -14.64
C LEU A 357 10.91 -14.92 -15.23
N ARG A 358 11.54 -15.99 -15.73
CA ARG A 358 12.82 -15.93 -16.44
C ARG A 358 12.76 -15.15 -17.75
N LYS A 359 11.66 -15.29 -18.51
CA LYS A 359 11.45 -14.54 -19.76
C LYS A 359 11.25 -13.05 -19.50
N LEU A 360 10.66 -12.70 -18.35
CA LEU A 360 10.37 -11.32 -17.99
C LEU A 360 11.59 -10.56 -17.46
N ARG A 361 12.40 -11.17 -16.56
CA ARG A 361 13.50 -10.48 -15.85
C ARG A 361 14.84 -10.58 -16.60
N PRO A 362 15.51 -9.47 -16.97
CA PRO A 362 16.85 -9.51 -17.57
C PRO A 362 17.95 -10.01 -16.61
N TYR A 363 17.69 -10.01 -15.29
CA TYR A 363 18.63 -10.41 -14.24
C TYR A 363 18.19 -11.70 -13.50
N SER A 364 17.35 -12.53 -14.12
CA SER A 364 16.68 -13.67 -13.48
C SER A 364 17.61 -14.70 -12.82
N GLU A 365 18.76 -15.00 -13.43
CA GLU A 365 19.71 -15.99 -12.90
C GLU A 365 20.42 -15.49 -11.63
N ALA A 366 20.92 -14.26 -11.69
CA ALA A 366 21.60 -13.59 -10.59
C ALA A 366 20.67 -13.43 -9.37
N PHE A 367 19.44 -12.98 -9.63
CA PHE A 367 18.38 -12.88 -8.63
C PHE A 367 18.08 -14.23 -7.96
N ARG A 368 17.91 -15.30 -8.74
CA ARG A 368 17.60 -16.63 -8.18
C ARG A 368 18.72 -17.16 -7.30
N ALA A 369 19.97 -17.05 -7.74
CA ALA A 369 21.11 -17.50 -6.97
C ALA A 369 21.23 -16.72 -5.65
N TRP A 370 20.95 -15.42 -5.68
CA TRP A 370 20.90 -14.58 -4.48
C TRP A 370 19.77 -14.95 -3.52
N VAL A 371 18.54 -15.16 -4.03
CA VAL A 371 17.40 -15.58 -3.20
C VAL A 371 17.62 -16.98 -2.63
N ALA A 372 18.12 -17.93 -3.43
CA ALA A 372 18.42 -19.29 -2.98
C ALA A 372 19.51 -19.34 -1.90
N SER A 373 20.40 -18.35 -1.86
CA SER A 373 21.37 -18.21 -0.77
C SER A 373 20.76 -17.69 0.54
N GLY A 374 19.49 -17.28 0.54
CA GLY A 374 18.88 -16.58 1.68
C GLY A 374 19.32 -15.11 1.74
N PHE A 375 19.54 -14.48 0.59
CA PHE A 375 19.94 -13.06 0.44
C PHE A 375 21.38 -12.73 0.88
N VAL A 376 22.27 -13.71 1.01
CA VAL A 376 23.63 -13.53 1.56
C VAL A 376 24.75 -13.58 0.51
N ASP A 377 24.53 -14.22 -0.64
CA ASP A 377 25.57 -14.36 -1.68
C ASP A 377 25.74 -13.05 -2.49
N GLU A 378 26.53 -12.14 -1.94
CA GLU A 378 26.81 -10.83 -2.55
C GLU A 378 27.50 -10.93 -3.93
N SER A 379 28.07 -12.08 -4.29
CA SER A 379 28.70 -12.29 -5.61
C SER A 379 27.67 -12.31 -6.75
N ARG A 380 26.39 -12.50 -6.41
CA ARG A 380 25.27 -12.51 -7.35
C ARG A 380 24.63 -11.13 -7.53
N LEU A 381 25.04 -10.14 -6.75
CA LEU A 381 24.56 -8.78 -6.88
C LEU A 381 25.12 -8.13 -8.14
N LEU A 382 24.29 -7.33 -8.83
CA LEU A 382 24.66 -6.70 -10.09
C LEU A 382 25.64 -5.53 -9.88
N ARG A 383 26.46 -5.26 -10.91
CA ARG A 383 27.40 -4.12 -10.96
C ARG A 383 27.41 -3.47 -12.33
N GLY A 384 27.79 -2.20 -12.39
CA GLY A 384 28.06 -1.49 -13.64
C GLY A 384 26.86 -1.50 -14.57
N ASN A 385 27.09 -1.86 -15.84
CA ASN A 385 26.03 -1.82 -16.85
C ASN A 385 24.89 -2.80 -16.56
N ALA A 386 25.18 -4.00 -16.03
CA ALA A 386 24.15 -4.96 -15.68
C ALA A 386 23.18 -4.43 -14.61
N LEU A 387 23.67 -3.64 -13.65
CA LEU A 387 22.82 -2.98 -12.66
C LEU A 387 22.03 -1.82 -13.28
N LYS A 388 22.66 -1.00 -14.13
CA LYS A 388 21.97 0.11 -14.82
C LYS A 388 20.84 -0.39 -15.71
N ASP A 389 21.09 -1.43 -16.51
CA ASP A 389 20.11 -2.03 -17.41
C ASP A 389 18.93 -2.62 -16.61
N ALA A 390 19.22 -3.23 -15.45
CA ALA A 390 18.21 -3.75 -14.53
C ALA A 390 17.38 -2.64 -13.86
N GLU A 391 18.01 -1.55 -13.41
CA GLU A 391 17.33 -0.37 -12.85
C GLU A 391 16.47 0.33 -13.90
N GLU A 392 16.97 0.46 -15.14
CA GLU A 392 16.25 1.08 -16.25
C GLU A 392 15.04 0.25 -16.67
N TRP A 393 15.21 -1.07 -16.81
CA TRP A 393 14.10 -1.99 -17.03
C TRP A 393 13.06 -1.91 -15.91
N GLY A 394 13.50 -1.77 -14.65
CA GLY A 394 12.65 -1.71 -13.47
C GLY A 394 11.80 -0.45 -13.29
N LYS A 395 12.18 0.69 -13.89
CA LYS A 395 11.51 2.01 -13.66
C LYS A 395 10.02 2.03 -14.01
N ASN A 396 9.61 1.27 -15.03
CA ASN A 396 8.24 1.25 -15.54
C ASN A 396 7.52 -0.08 -15.22
N LYS A 397 8.07 -0.89 -14.32
CA LYS A 397 7.53 -2.23 -13.98
C LYS A 397 7.06 -2.24 -12.53
N ASN A 398 5.96 -2.94 -12.24
CA ASN A 398 5.55 -3.18 -10.86
C ASN A 398 6.37 -4.33 -10.27
N LEU A 399 7.58 -3.99 -9.82
CA LEU A 399 8.50 -4.94 -9.21
C LEU A 399 8.00 -5.44 -7.85
N SER A 400 8.19 -6.74 -7.60
CA SER A 400 7.96 -7.35 -6.30
C SER A 400 8.88 -6.75 -5.23
N TYR A 401 8.58 -7.03 -3.97
CA TYR A 401 9.44 -6.60 -2.86
C TYR A 401 10.85 -7.20 -2.96
N GLN A 402 10.96 -8.48 -3.35
CA GLN A 402 12.25 -9.16 -3.50
C GLN A 402 13.07 -8.58 -4.65
N ASP A 403 12.44 -8.26 -5.79
CA ASP A 403 13.11 -7.59 -6.91
C ASP A 403 13.68 -6.22 -6.47
N LYS A 404 12.90 -5.43 -5.72
CA LYS A 404 13.36 -4.14 -5.18
C LYS A 404 14.53 -4.30 -4.20
N GLN A 405 14.48 -5.31 -3.33
CA GLN A 405 15.59 -5.62 -2.42
C GLN A 405 16.86 -6.03 -3.16
N PHE A 406 16.75 -6.86 -4.21
CA PHE A 406 17.91 -7.30 -5.00
C PHE A 406 18.60 -6.13 -5.71
N LEU A 407 17.83 -5.22 -6.31
CA LEU A 407 18.36 -4.03 -6.96
C LEU A 407 18.97 -3.06 -5.94
N ALA A 408 18.31 -2.85 -4.79
CA ALA A 408 18.82 -2.01 -3.72
C ALA A 408 20.14 -2.56 -3.12
N ALA A 409 20.20 -3.86 -2.82
CA ALA A 409 21.41 -4.52 -2.33
C ALA A 409 22.54 -4.45 -3.37
N SER A 410 22.21 -4.63 -4.65
CA SER A 410 23.16 -4.48 -5.75
C SER A 410 23.72 -3.06 -5.84
N LYS A 411 22.88 -2.04 -5.62
CA LYS A 411 23.30 -0.64 -5.60
C LYS A 411 24.15 -0.28 -4.40
N GLU A 412 23.76 -0.74 -3.22
CA GLU A 412 24.50 -0.51 -1.98
C GLU A 412 25.91 -1.11 -2.06
N LYS A 413 26.01 -2.32 -2.61
CA LYS A 413 27.30 -3.00 -2.76
C LYS A 413 28.21 -2.33 -3.80
N GLU A 414 27.66 -1.81 -4.90
CA GLU A 414 28.41 -0.98 -5.86
C GLU A 414 28.98 0.29 -5.18
N ILE A 415 28.15 1.00 -4.41
CA ILE A 415 28.57 2.19 -3.66
C ILE A 415 29.65 1.85 -2.62
N GLN A 416 29.50 0.73 -1.92
CA GLN A 416 30.47 0.28 -0.91
C GLN A 416 31.83 -0.05 -1.54
N GLU A 417 31.84 -0.70 -2.70
CA GLU A 417 33.07 -1.00 -3.45
C GLU A 417 33.75 0.29 -3.95
N GLU A 418 32.99 1.28 -4.44
CA GLU A 418 33.52 2.61 -4.82
C GLU A 418 34.14 3.37 -3.63
N ILE A 419 33.48 3.36 -2.48
CA ILE A 419 34.00 4.01 -1.25
C ILE A 419 35.27 3.31 -0.80
N THR A 420 35.28 1.98 -0.76
CA THR A 420 36.45 1.19 -0.34
C THR A 420 37.65 1.45 -1.27
N ALA A 421 37.41 1.58 -2.58
CA ALA A 421 38.44 1.95 -3.54
C ALA A 421 39.01 3.36 -3.25
N ARG A 422 38.15 4.37 -3.02
CA ARG A 422 38.58 5.74 -2.68
C ARG A 422 39.33 5.81 -1.35
N GLU A 423 38.91 5.05 -0.34
CA GLU A 423 39.59 4.99 0.96
C GLU A 423 40.99 4.39 0.83
N LYS A 424 41.13 3.34 0.02
CA LYS A 424 42.42 2.69 -0.27
C LYS A 424 43.37 3.63 -1.02
N GLU A 425 42.86 4.38 -2.00
CA GLU A 425 43.64 5.43 -2.68
C GLU A 425 44.07 6.54 -1.70
N ALA A 426 43.16 7.00 -0.84
CA ALA A 426 43.46 8.00 0.18
C ALA A 426 44.43 7.49 1.27
N GLN A 427 44.45 6.18 1.54
CA GLN A 427 45.42 5.55 2.43
C GLN A 427 46.80 5.46 1.76
N LEU A 428 46.87 5.02 0.51
CA LEU A 428 48.13 4.99 -0.26
C LEU A 428 48.77 6.38 -0.34
N GLU A 429 47.96 7.42 -0.55
CA GLU A 429 48.43 8.80 -0.58
C GLU A 429 48.93 9.29 0.80
N ARG A 430 48.26 8.88 1.89
CA ARG A 430 48.72 9.16 3.26
C ARG A 430 50.04 8.45 3.58
N GLU A 431 50.15 7.17 3.23
CA GLU A 431 51.39 6.40 3.40
C GLU A 431 52.54 6.99 2.61
N ARG A 432 52.29 7.54 1.42
CA ARG A 432 53.30 8.26 0.63
C ARG A 432 53.81 9.50 1.39
N LYS A 433 52.91 10.32 1.91
CA LYS A 433 53.26 11.53 2.69
C LYS A 433 53.97 11.21 4.01
N ASP A 434 53.56 10.13 4.69
CA ASP A 434 54.20 9.69 5.93
C ASP A 434 55.61 9.14 5.68
N ARG A 435 55.86 8.49 4.53
CA ARG A 435 57.22 8.08 4.13
C ARG A 435 58.11 9.29 3.89
N GLU A 436 57.63 10.30 3.16
CA GLU A 436 58.35 11.56 2.94
C GLU A 436 58.68 12.25 4.29
N ALA A 437 57.70 12.37 5.20
CA ALA A 437 57.91 12.94 6.53
C ALA A 437 58.84 12.09 7.43
N THR A 438 58.84 10.77 7.25
CA THR A 438 59.72 9.85 8.00
C THR A 438 61.16 9.92 7.47
N GLU A 439 61.37 10.12 6.18
CA GLU A 439 62.69 10.38 5.59
C GLU A 439 63.27 11.71 6.10
N ASP A 440 62.46 12.77 6.14
CA ASP A 440 62.82 14.05 6.74
C ASP A 440 63.19 13.90 8.22
N ARG A 441 62.36 13.19 8.99
CA ARG A 441 62.60 12.91 10.42
C ARG A 441 63.83 12.01 10.64
N ASN A 442 64.10 11.07 9.76
CA ASN A 442 65.27 10.18 9.83
C ASN A 442 66.56 10.94 9.53
N SER A 443 66.55 11.95 8.65
CA SER A 443 67.71 12.84 8.45
C SER A 443 68.07 13.63 9.72
N LEU A 444 67.05 14.10 10.44
CA LEU A 444 67.15 14.78 11.76
C LEU A 444 67.54 13.82 12.89
N LEU A 445 67.02 12.59 12.90
CA LEU A 445 67.38 11.57 13.89
C LEU A 445 68.79 11.02 13.66
N THR A 446 69.28 10.95 12.42
CA THR A 446 70.64 10.48 12.11
C THR A 446 71.69 11.46 12.63
N SER A 447 71.41 12.76 12.53
CA SER A 447 72.22 13.84 13.13
C SER A 447 72.13 13.87 14.67
N ALA A 448 71.02 13.43 15.27
CA ALA A 448 70.86 13.25 16.73
C ALA A 448 71.48 11.94 17.27
N ASN A 449 71.43 10.84 16.50
CA ASN A 449 71.98 9.53 16.86
C ASN A 449 73.52 9.51 16.87
N ILE A 450 74.18 10.32 16.04
CA ILE A 450 75.63 10.55 16.13
C ILE A 450 76.02 11.14 17.49
N LYS A 451 75.14 11.95 18.11
CA LYS A 451 75.33 12.52 19.46
C LYS A 451 74.98 11.54 20.57
N ALA A 452 73.95 10.70 20.38
CA ALA A 452 73.47 9.74 21.39
C ALA A 452 74.33 8.44 21.49
N LYS A 453 75.00 8.02 20.40
CA LYS A 453 75.89 6.84 20.39
C LYS A 453 77.16 6.98 21.25
N ARG A 454 77.42 8.15 21.84
CA ARG A 454 78.50 8.34 22.84
C ARG A 454 78.14 7.84 24.24
N GLN A 455 76.87 7.63 24.57
CA GLN A 455 76.49 7.56 25.98
C GLN A 455 76.12 6.20 26.56
N ILE A 456 75.66 5.20 25.81
CA ILE A 456 75.16 3.97 26.47
C ILE A 456 75.59 2.72 25.71
N ARG A 457 76.90 2.41 25.85
CA ARG A 457 77.38 1.06 26.16
C ARG A 457 76.94 0.74 27.59
N LYS A 458 76.21 -0.37 27.79
CA LYS A 458 75.76 -1.06 29.03
C LYS A 458 74.26 -1.33 28.89
N GLY A 459 73.84 -2.45 28.30
CA GLY A 459 73.78 -3.79 28.95
C GLY A 459 72.31 -4.02 29.37
N SER A 460 71.51 -4.80 28.62
CA SER A 460 71.30 -6.27 28.72
C SER A 460 70.61 -6.65 30.06
N THR A 461 69.47 -7.34 30.19
CA THR A 461 68.84 -8.51 29.52
C THR A 461 67.44 -8.69 30.16
N ILE A 462 66.30 -8.90 29.48
CA ILE A 462 65.78 -10.10 28.77
C ILE A 462 65.93 -11.41 29.56
N VAL A 463 65.01 -11.68 30.51
CA VAL A 463 64.65 -13.05 30.97
C VAL A 463 63.15 -13.16 31.38
N LEU A 464 62.45 -12.06 31.68
CA LEU A 464 61.05 -12.10 32.16
C LEU A 464 59.97 -12.41 31.09
N PHE A 465 60.33 -12.45 29.82
CA PHE A 465 59.36 -12.59 28.72
C PHE A 465 58.87 -14.03 28.49
N ALA A 466 59.60 -15.04 29.00
CA ALA A 466 59.29 -16.44 28.75
C ALA A 466 58.16 -17.00 29.64
N LEU A 467 57.91 -16.41 30.82
CA LEU A 467 56.89 -16.90 31.75
C LEU A 467 55.49 -16.28 31.53
N PHE A 468 55.40 -15.19 30.77
CA PHE A 468 54.13 -14.49 30.51
C PHE A 468 53.26 -15.19 29.44
N ILE A 469 53.88 -15.99 28.56
CA ILE A 469 53.21 -16.64 27.43
C ILE A 469 52.40 -17.88 27.88
N ALA A 470 52.82 -18.56 28.95
CA ALA A 470 52.12 -19.76 29.44
C ALA A 470 50.79 -19.45 30.16
N ALA A 471 50.64 -18.26 30.74
CA ALA A 471 49.40 -17.83 31.41
C ALA A 471 48.31 -17.36 30.42
N ILE A 472 48.71 -16.88 29.23
CA ILE A 472 47.80 -16.37 28.20
C ILE A 472 47.03 -17.52 27.52
N LEU A 473 47.64 -18.71 27.40
CA LEU A 473 47.04 -19.86 26.72
C LEU A 473 45.90 -20.52 27.51
N GLY A 474 45.91 -20.43 28.85
CA GLY A 474 44.80 -20.91 29.69
C GLY A 474 43.54 -20.02 29.65
N VAL A 475 43.71 -18.72 29.36
CA VAL A 475 42.59 -17.75 29.29
C VAL A 475 41.89 -17.81 27.92
N PHE A 476 42.57 -18.29 26.88
CA PHE A 476 42.01 -18.35 25.52
C PHE A 476 40.93 -19.44 25.36
N ALA A 477 41.05 -20.56 26.08
CA ALA A 477 40.11 -21.68 26.00
C ALA A 477 38.75 -21.40 26.68
N LEU A 478 38.72 -20.57 27.73
CA LEU A 478 37.47 -20.16 28.40
C LEU A 478 36.72 -19.01 27.69
N LYS A 479 37.41 -18.25 26.83
CA LYS A 479 36.81 -17.14 26.05
C LYS A 479 35.99 -17.61 24.85
N GLN A 480 36.26 -18.80 24.32
CA GLN A 480 35.67 -19.28 23.07
C GLN A 480 34.23 -19.82 23.25
N VAL A 481 33.88 -20.33 24.43
CA VAL A 481 32.51 -20.81 24.74
C VAL A 481 31.54 -19.65 25.04
N ASN A 482 31.98 -18.62 25.76
CA ASN A 482 31.14 -17.44 26.04
C ASN A 482 30.87 -16.59 24.79
N HIS A 483 31.80 -16.55 23.82
CA HIS A 483 31.61 -15.82 22.56
C HIS A 483 30.55 -16.48 21.66
N LEU A 484 30.42 -17.82 21.68
CA LEU A 484 29.45 -18.54 20.86
C LEU A 484 28.01 -18.42 21.41
N VAL A 485 27.83 -18.51 22.74
CA VAL A 485 26.52 -18.28 23.40
C VAL A 485 26.06 -16.81 23.27
N SER A 486 27.00 -15.88 23.29
CA SER A 486 26.76 -14.44 23.08
C SER A 486 26.23 -14.14 21.68
N LEU A 487 26.78 -14.78 20.64
CA LEU A 487 26.35 -14.63 19.26
C LEU A 487 24.97 -15.26 19.01
N GLU A 488 24.69 -16.40 19.64
CA GLU A 488 23.40 -17.10 19.52
C GLU A 488 22.22 -16.25 20.04
N ASN A 489 22.41 -15.59 21.20
CA ASN A 489 21.38 -14.69 21.75
C ASN A 489 21.18 -13.43 20.91
N GLU A 490 22.23 -12.88 20.28
CA GLU A 490 22.11 -11.78 19.31
C GLU A 490 21.24 -12.18 18.12
N ILE A 491 21.56 -13.30 17.49
CA ILE A 491 20.82 -13.82 16.33
C ILE A 491 19.36 -14.08 16.70
N LYS A 492 19.11 -14.71 17.85
CA LYS A 492 17.76 -15.01 18.32
C LYS A 492 16.92 -13.74 18.52
N ASN A 493 17.51 -12.69 19.10
CA ASN A 493 16.81 -11.43 19.34
C ASN A 493 16.55 -10.67 18.03
N VAL A 494 17.49 -10.68 17.06
CA VAL A 494 17.26 -10.11 15.73
C VAL A 494 16.14 -10.85 14.99
N GLN A 495 16.17 -12.18 14.99
CA GLN A 495 15.11 -13.02 14.40
C GLN A 495 13.76 -12.74 15.06
N LYS A 496 13.73 -12.67 16.39
CA LYS A 496 12.51 -12.41 17.14
C LYS A 496 11.93 -11.03 16.82
N LEU A 497 12.77 -10.01 16.76
CA LEU A 497 12.35 -8.66 16.40
C LEU A 497 11.83 -8.60 14.96
N SER A 498 12.48 -9.31 14.02
CA SER A 498 12.02 -9.42 12.63
C SER A 498 10.68 -10.14 12.51
N GLN A 499 10.46 -11.21 13.28
CA GLN A 499 9.16 -11.89 13.37
C GLN A 499 8.08 -10.95 13.92
N LEU A 500 8.38 -10.21 14.99
CA LEU A 500 7.46 -9.23 15.58
C LEU A 500 7.12 -8.10 14.61
N ALA A 501 8.08 -7.65 13.78
CA ALA A 501 7.80 -6.73 12.69
C ALA A 501 6.78 -7.32 11.70
N GLY A 502 6.90 -8.61 11.35
CA GLY A 502 5.89 -9.31 10.54
C GLY A 502 4.50 -9.32 11.18
N TYR A 503 4.43 -9.61 12.48
CA TYR A 503 3.16 -9.57 13.23
C TYR A 503 2.55 -8.17 13.29
N LEU A 504 3.36 -7.13 13.53
CA LEU A 504 2.90 -5.73 13.52
C LEU A 504 2.29 -5.37 12.15
N ARG A 505 2.96 -5.74 11.06
CA ARG A 505 2.46 -5.49 9.70
C ARG A 505 1.13 -6.20 9.43
N ASN A 506 0.98 -7.44 9.87
CA ASN A 506 -0.27 -8.19 9.75
C ASN A 506 -1.43 -7.58 10.56
N ASN A 507 -1.14 -6.75 11.57
CA ASN A 507 -2.12 -6.00 12.35
C ASN A 507 -2.28 -4.54 11.86
N ASN A 508 -1.88 -4.23 10.62
CA ASN A 508 -1.91 -2.90 10.01
C ASN A 508 -1.08 -1.82 10.75
N LEU A 509 -0.12 -2.22 11.59
CA LEU A 509 0.82 -1.35 12.29
C LEU A 509 2.12 -1.21 11.46
N ILE A 510 2.01 -0.57 10.29
CA ILE A 510 3.08 -0.52 9.28
C ILE A 510 4.27 0.32 9.78
N SER A 511 4.01 1.49 10.37
CA SER A 511 5.06 2.38 10.89
C SER A 511 5.86 1.72 12.02
N GLU A 512 5.18 0.98 12.89
CA GLU A 512 5.78 0.24 14.00
C GLU A 512 6.61 -0.95 13.50
N SER A 513 6.14 -1.61 12.43
CA SER A 513 6.85 -2.69 11.74
C SER A 513 8.17 -2.17 11.12
N ASP A 514 8.11 -1.06 10.40
CA ASP A 514 9.27 -0.44 9.76
C ASP A 514 10.30 0.01 10.80
N GLU A 515 9.84 0.58 11.93
CA GLU A 515 10.73 0.96 13.04
C GLU A 515 11.38 -0.27 13.70
N ALA A 516 10.65 -1.37 13.89
CA ALA A 516 11.22 -2.61 14.43
C ALA A 516 12.31 -3.19 13.52
N LEU A 517 12.11 -3.16 12.19
CA LEU A 517 13.13 -3.58 11.21
C LEU A 517 14.31 -2.61 11.18
N ARG A 518 14.07 -1.30 11.24
CA ARG A 518 15.12 -0.29 11.33
C ARG A 518 16.01 -0.53 12.54
N GLN A 519 15.44 -0.79 13.72
CA GLN A 519 16.22 -1.05 14.93
C GLN A 519 16.99 -2.38 14.85
N ALA A 520 16.42 -3.41 14.23
CA ALA A 520 17.14 -4.65 13.93
C ALA A 520 18.37 -4.38 13.03
N GLY A 521 18.21 -3.59 11.98
CA GLY A 521 19.30 -3.18 11.09
C GLY A 521 20.37 -2.34 11.79
N LEU A 522 19.96 -1.35 12.61
CA LEU A 522 20.88 -0.50 13.36
C LEU A 522 21.67 -1.28 14.42
N SER A 523 21.11 -2.38 14.94
CA SER A 523 21.80 -3.23 15.93
C SER A 523 23.12 -3.80 15.42
N PHE A 524 23.26 -4.06 14.11
CA PHE A 524 24.51 -4.56 13.52
C PHE A 524 25.67 -3.55 13.60
N ARG A 525 25.35 -2.26 13.84
CA ARG A 525 26.32 -1.18 13.95
C ARG A 525 26.73 -0.87 15.39
N VAL A 526 26.11 -1.55 16.36
CA VAL A 526 26.44 -1.43 17.77
C VAL A 526 27.52 -2.45 18.09
N ASN A 527 28.75 -1.98 18.27
CA ASN A 527 29.92 -2.84 18.45
C ASN A 527 30.00 -3.47 19.86
N ASP A 528 29.42 -2.81 20.86
CA ASP A 528 29.38 -3.32 22.23
C ASP A 528 28.22 -4.31 22.39
N HIS A 529 28.54 -5.54 22.79
CA HIS A 529 27.57 -6.63 22.95
C HIS A 529 26.42 -6.27 23.88
N ASN A 530 26.71 -5.66 25.04
CA ASN A 530 25.70 -5.34 26.04
C ASN A 530 24.78 -4.23 25.54
N LEU A 531 25.35 -3.22 24.86
CA LEU A 531 24.55 -2.19 24.21
C LEU A 531 23.66 -2.77 23.11
N LYS A 532 24.18 -3.68 22.27
CA LYS A 532 23.41 -4.33 21.21
C LYS A 532 22.25 -5.16 21.77
N GLN A 533 22.51 -5.97 22.80
CA GLN A 533 21.47 -6.75 23.49
C GLN A 533 20.40 -5.84 24.09
N SER A 534 20.81 -4.77 24.76
CA SER A 534 19.87 -3.78 25.29
C SER A 534 19.00 -3.17 24.20
N LEU A 535 19.59 -2.78 23.05
CA LEU A 535 18.84 -2.20 21.93
C LEU A 535 17.80 -3.19 21.38
N LEU A 536 18.20 -4.43 21.12
CA LEU A 536 17.32 -5.45 20.56
C LEU A 536 16.17 -5.78 21.52
N LEU A 537 16.46 -5.97 22.81
CA LEU A 537 15.46 -6.29 23.82
C LEU A 537 14.50 -5.11 24.09
N ALA A 538 14.99 -3.88 24.11
CA ALA A 538 14.15 -2.69 24.17
C ALA A 538 13.23 -2.61 22.94
N SER A 539 13.75 -2.88 21.74
CA SER A 539 12.97 -2.88 20.50
C SER A 539 11.90 -3.98 20.47
N ILE A 540 12.24 -5.18 20.95
CA ILE A 540 11.29 -6.29 21.15
C ILE A 540 10.19 -5.89 22.14
N SER A 541 10.57 -5.25 23.24
CA SER A 541 9.62 -4.73 24.23
C SER A 541 8.66 -3.72 23.60
N GLN A 542 9.18 -2.77 22.81
CA GLN A 542 8.34 -1.81 22.10
C GLN A 542 7.38 -2.51 21.13
N ALA A 543 7.84 -3.52 20.37
CA ALA A 543 6.98 -4.26 19.48
C ALA A 543 5.86 -5.01 20.22
N TYR A 544 6.16 -5.64 21.36
CA TYR A 544 5.14 -6.27 22.20
C TYR A 544 4.16 -5.27 22.81
N GLN A 545 4.63 -4.09 23.21
CA GLN A 545 3.77 -3.01 23.67
C GLN A 545 2.74 -2.63 22.61
N GLN A 546 3.16 -2.46 21.35
CA GLN A 546 2.26 -2.14 20.23
C GLN A 546 1.28 -3.29 19.91
N LEU A 547 1.71 -4.54 20.09
CA LEU A 547 0.85 -5.73 19.98
C LEU A 547 -0.05 -5.97 21.21
N LYS A 548 -0.09 -5.03 22.17
CA LYS A 548 -0.89 -5.11 23.40
C LYS A 548 -0.55 -6.34 24.26
N LYS A 549 0.74 -6.67 24.36
CA LYS A 549 1.30 -7.78 25.15
C LYS A 549 2.20 -7.25 26.28
N PRO A 550 1.60 -6.72 27.37
CA PRO A 550 2.33 -5.95 28.37
C PRO A 550 3.30 -6.78 29.22
N ASP A 551 3.01 -8.06 29.45
CA ASP A 551 3.86 -8.91 30.29
C ASP A 551 5.16 -9.28 29.56
N GLU A 552 5.07 -9.65 28.27
CA GLU A 552 6.23 -9.88 27.43
C GLU A 552 7.03 -8.59 27.21
N ALA A 553 6.36 -7.45 27.05
CA ALA A 553 7.02 -6.15 26.98
C ALA A 553 7.80 -5.87 28.28
N GLN A 554 7.15 -5.99 29.44
CA GLN A 554 7.77 -5.76 30.75
C GLN A 554 8.97 -6.68 30.99
N GLN A 555 8.86 -7.96 30.62
CA GLN A 555 9.96 -8.91 30.74
C GLN A 555 11.17 -8.47 29.91
N ASN A 556 10.96 -8.10 28.64
CA ASN A 556 12.04 -7.74 27.74
C ASN A 556 12.71 -6.41 28.14
N ILE A 557 11.94 -5.40 28.56
CA ILE A 557 12.55 -4.13 29.00
C ILE A 557 13.36 -4.30 30.28
N THR A 558 12.90 -5.14 31.21
CA THR A 558 13.63 -5.44 32.45
C THR A 558 15.00 -6.05 32.13
N VAL A 559 15.06 -7.02 31.20
CA VAL A 559 16.32 -7.62 30.77
C VAL A 559 17.19 -6.60 30.02
N SER A 560 16.62 -5.77 29.15
CA SER A 560 17.33 -4.68 28.46
C SER A 560 18.03 -3.75 29.45
N LEU A 561 17.34 -3.30 30.50
CA LEU A 561 17.90 -2.40 31.51
C LEU A 561 19.00 -3.07 32.34
N ASN A 562 18.90 -4.38 32.60
CA ASN A 562 19.96 -5.14 33.28
C ASN A 562 21.27 -5.16 32.47
N TYR A 563 21.19 -5.29 31.13
CA TYR A 563 22.36 -5.18 30.26
C TYR A 563 23.04 -3.80 30.38
N LEU A 564 22.26 -2.74 30.58
CA LEU A 564 22.77 -1.38 30.82
C LEU A 564 23.32 -1.16 32.25
N GLN A 565 22.96 -1.98 33.24
CA GLN A 565 23.46 -1.86 34.62
C GLN A 565 24.77 -2.62 34.87
N SER A 566 25.09 -3.62 34.06
CA SER A 566 26.40 -4.28 34.08
C SER A 566 27.52 -3.26 33.79
N LYS A 567 28.75 -3.44 34.30
CA LYS A 567 29.87 -2.48 34.10
C LYS A 567 30.29 -2.38 32.62
N VAL A 568 29.47 -1.74 31.79
CA VAL A 568 29.69 -1.51 30.36
C VAL A 568 30.71 -0.37 30.20
N ASN A 569 31.85 -0.66 29.59
CA ASN A 569 32.93 0.32 29.37
C ASN A 569 32.49 1.52 28.50
N ASN A 570 31.44 1.35 27.69
CA ASN A 570 30.99 2.31 26.67
C ASN A 570 29.59 2.90 26.91
N ILE A 571 29.01 2.81 28.12
CA ILE A 571 27.64 3.30 28.37
C ILE A 571 27.47 4.81 28.16
N ASN A 572 28.56 5.57 28.31
CA ASN A 572 28.59 7.02 28.07
C ASN A 572 28.99 7.39 26.62
N SER A 573 29.15 6.40 25.73
CA SER A 573 29.33 6.66 24.30
C SER A 573 28.04 7.21 23.68
N GLU A 574 28.13 7.82 22.49
CA GLU A 574 26.98 8.30 21.74
C GLU A 574 25.89 7.22 21.60
N GLN A 575 26.27 6.00 21.20
CA GLN A 575 25.35 4.86 21.07
C GLN A 575 24.78 4.44 22.43
N GLY A 576 25.61 4.40 23.48
CA GLY A 576 25.18 4.03 24.83
C GLY A 576 24.13 5.00 25.40
N LEU A 577 24.35 6.31 25.24
CA LEU A 577 23.42 7.34 25.66
C LEU A 577 22.08 7.24 24.93
N GLN A 578 22.10 7.03 23.61
CA GLN A 578 20.88 6.88 22.81
C GLN A 578 20.08 5.62 23.18
N ILE A 579 20.76 4.48 23.33
CA ILE A 579 20.10 3.21 23.74
C ILE A 579 19.49 3.36 25.13
N LYS A 580 20.18 4.07 26.04
CA LYS A 580 19.66 4.34 27.37
C LYS A 580 18.41 5.23 27.34
N VAL A 581 18.40 6.29 26.52
CA VAL A 581 17.20 7.11 26.28
C VAL A 581 16.06 6.25 25.73
N PHE A 582 16.35 5.41 24.72
CA PHE A 582 15.35 4.55 24.10
C PHE A 582 14.73 3.56 25.09
N ALA A 583 15.56 2.84 25.85
CA ALA A 583 15.11 1.89 26.86
C ALA A 583 14.30 2.59 27.97
N LYS A 584 14.78 3.73 28.48
CA LYS A 584 14.09 4.50 29.52
C LYS A 584 12.75 5.06 29.06
N LYS A 585 12.64 5.45 27.79
CA LYS A 585 11.36 5.82 27.16
C LYS A 585 10.38 4.65 27.17
N ILE A 586 10.82 3.46 26.78
CA ILE A 586 9.96 2.27 26.74
C ILE A 586 9.54 1.84 28.14
N GLU A 587 10.46 1.89 29.11
CA GLU A 587 10.17 1.65 30.53
C GLU A 587 9.11 2.63 31.04
N GLY A 588 9.26 3.93 30.75
CA GLY A 588 8.27 4.95 31.09
C GLY A 588 6.89 4.66 30.49
N ASN A 589 6.84 4.33 29.20
CA ASN A 589 5.58 4.03 28.49
C ASN A 589 4.85 2.81 29.09
N LEU A 590 5.58 1.81 29.62
CA LEU A 590 4.98 0.59 30.19
C LEU A 590 4.49 0.79 31.63
N LEU A 591 5.17 1.66 32.38
CA LEU A 591 4.87 1.90 33.80
C LEU A 591 3.75 2.93 33.99
N ASP A 592 3.47 3.80 33.03
CA ASP A 592 2.50 4.90 33.13
C ASP A 592 1.12 4.42 33.67
N ASP A 593 0.62 3.30 33.15
CA ASP A 593 -0.69 2.74 33.50
C ASP A 593 -0.75 2.03 34.88
N LYS A 594 0.40 1.71 35.49
CA LYS A 594 0.48 0.86 36.70
C LYS A 594 1.21 1.52 37.88
N GLU A 595 2.26 2.28 37.61
CA GLU A 595 3.22 2.82 38.59
C GLU A 595 3.73 4.22 38.19
N LYS A 596 2.85 5.21 38.26
CA LYS A 596 3.10 6.61 37.88
C LYS A 596 4.43 7.21 38.37
N ILE A 597 4.85 6.96 39.61
CA ILE A 597 6.08 7.52 40.16
C ILE A 597 7.31 6.97 39.42
N LYS A 598 7.37 5.65 39.22
CA LYS A 598 8.48 5.01 38.51
C LYS A 598 8.51 5.40 37.03
N ALA A 599 7.35 5.58 36.41
CA ALA A 599 7.25 6.10 35.05
C ALA A 599 7.87 7.51 34.93
N ILE A 600 7.56 8.41 35.88
CA ILE A 600 8.17 9.75 35.94
C ILE A 600 9.69 9.64 36.10
N GLU A 601 10.19 8.78 36.98
CA GLU A 601 11.63 8.59 37.19
C GLU A 601 12.34 8.11 35.90
N ALA A 602 11.76 7.15 35.19
CA ALA A 602 12.29 6.63 33.93
C ALA A 602 12.38 7.74 32.86
N TYR A 603 11.30 8.50 32.65
CA TYR A 603 11.32 9.60 31.70
C TYR A 603 12.25 10.75 32.15
N GLN A 604 12.34 11.05 33.45
CA GLN A 604 13.27 12.06 33.96
C GLN A 604 14.72 11.69 33.70
N GLU A 605 15.07 10.40 33.79
CA GLU A 605 16.40 9.91 33.45
C GLU A 605 16.69 10.09 31.95
N ALA A 606 15.75 9.72 31.07
CA ALA A 606 15.87 9.96 29.64
C ALA A 606 16.01 11.46 29.32
N TYR A 607 15.17 12.30 29.92
CA TYR A 607 15.20 13.75 29.79
C TYR A 607 16.55 14.35 30.20
N LYS A 608 17.12 13.92 31.33
CA LYS A 608 18.44 14.38 31.79
C LYS A 608 19.53 14.04 30.78
N ILE A 609 19.49 12.85 30.18
CA ILE A 609 20.47 12.45 29.15
C ILE A 609 20.34 13.34 27.91
N ILE A 610 19.12 13.53 27.40
CA ILE A 610 18.86 14.37 26.22
C ILE A 610 19.34 15.82 26.48
N LYS A 611 19.05 16.36 27.67
CA LYS A 611 19.43 17.73 28.05
C LYS A 611 20.94 17.91 28.21
N ASN A 612 21.63 16.92 28.80
CA ASN A 612 23.06 17.02 29.10
C ASN A 612 23.96 16.66 27.91
N HIS A 613 23.44 15.87 26.97
CA HIS A 613 24.16 15.37 25.79
C HIS A 613 23.41 15.68 24.48
N PRO A 614 23.10 16.96 24.19
CA PRO A 614 22.24 17.33 23.06
C PRO A 614 22.87 17.03 21.70
N ASN A 615 24.21 16.92 21.62
CA ASN A 615 24.89 16.57 20.37
C ASN A 615 24.79 15.07 20.09
N GLU A 616 25.04 14.25 21.09
CA GLU A 616 25.05 12.78 21.03
C GLU A 616 23.63 12.20 20.95
N THR A 617 22.63 12.96 21.38
CA THR A 617 21.21 12.56 21.31
C THR A 617 20.44 13.28 20.21
N ASN A 618 21.11 14.02 19.32
CA ASN A 618 20.45 14.74 18.23
C ASN A 618 19.89 13.75 17.19
N PRO A 619 18.56 13.59 17.05
CA PRO A 619 17.95 12.58 16.19
C PRO A 619 18.07 12.92 14.69
N PHE A 620 18.50 14.14 14.35
CA PHE A 620 18.62 14.63 12.97
C PHE A 620 19.98 14.37 12.34
N LYS A 621 20.91 13.76 13.09
CA LYS A 621 22.18 13.27 12.55
C LYS A 621 21.96 11.98 11.76
N LYS A 622 22.89 11.64 10.86
CA LYS A 622 22.83 10.36 10.15
C LYS A 622 23.03 9.20 11.13
N ASN A 623 22.33 8.09 10.89
CA ASN A 623 22.55 6.80 11.55
C ASN A 623 22.29 6.79 13.07
N GLN A 624 21.39 7.64 13.55
CA GLN A 624 21.02 7.70 14.96
C GLN A 624 20.11 6.51 15.32
N ILE A 625 20.21 6.02 16.54
CA ILE A 625 19.41 4.93 17.10
C ILE A 625 18.02 5.47 17.48
N ILE A 626 17.98 6.61 18.18
CA ILE A 626 16.72 7.27 18.55
C ILE A 626 16.20 8.18 17.45
N THR A 627 14.88 8.22 17.29
CA THR A 627 14.17 9.11 16.35
C THR A 627 13.66 10.37 17.05
N ALA A 628 13.22 11.37 16.27
CA ALA A 628 12.57 12.56 16.81
C ALA A 628 11.32 12.19 17.63
N GLN A 629 10.51 11.25 17.14
CA GLN A 629 9.33 10.76 17.87
C GLN A 629 9.70 10.10 19.20
N ASN A 630 10.85 9.44 19.31
CA ASN A 630 11.30 8.88 20.60
C ASN A 630 11.56 9.99 21.64
N ILE A 631 12.18 11.10 21.21
CA ILE A 631 12.43 12.26 22.09
C ILE A 631 11.13 12.97 22.46
N GLU A 632 10.23 13.18 21.48
CA GLU A 632 8.90 13.74 21.72
C GLU A 632 8.11 12.90 22.74
N SER A 633 8.14 11.57 22.62
CA SER A 633 7.47 10.64 23.54
C SER A 633 7.96 10.80 24.98
N VAL A 634 9.27 11.04 25.21
CA VAL A 634 9.81 11.30 26.55
C VAL A 634 9.23 12.59 27.14
N TYR A 635 9.21 13.66 26.36
CA TYR A 635 8.67 14.94 26.82
C TYR A 635 7.17 14.87 27.08
N ARG A 636 6.40 14.26 26.18
CA ARG A 636 4.95 14.11 26.35
C ARG A 636 4.59 13.24 27.54
N GLY A 637 5.27 12.11 27.74
CA GLY A 637 5.07 11.26 28.92
C GLY A 637 5.31 12.01 30.24
N LEU A 638 6.35 12.86 30.31
CA LEU A 638 6.55 13.74 31.46
C LEU A 638 5.41 14.76 31.62
N LEU A 639 4.97 15.39 30.54
CA LEU A 639 3.90 16.40 30.60
C LEU A 639 2.53 15.80 30.91
N GLU A 640 2.28 14.54 30.61
CA GLU A 640 1.05 13.84 30.98
C GLU A 640 1.06 13.46 32.46
N LEU A 641 2.20 12.98 32.95
CA LEU A 641 2.31 12.48 34.32
C LEU A 641 2.54 13.55 35.38
N LEU A 642 3.27 14.63 35.06
CA LEU A 642 3.59 15.68 36.03
C LEU A 642 2.34 16.48 36.43
N PRO A 643 2.06 16.67 37.73
CA PRO A 643 0.88 17.41 38.19
C PRO A 643 0.89 18.87 37.72
N ASN A 644 -0.29 19.41 37.41
CA ASN A 644 -0.48 20.80 36.96
C ASN A 644 -0.22 21.83 38.07
N GLN A 645 -0.30 21.43 39.35
CA GLN A 645 -0.08 22.31 40.50
C GLN A 645 1.23 21.94 41.22
N ASN A 646 2.07 22.95 41.48
CA ASN A 646 3.26 22.95 42.36
C ASN A 646 4.60 22.33 41.89
N GLN A 647 4.81 22.04 40.59
CA GLN A 647 6.16 21.87 40.00
C GLN A 647 6.47 22.91 38.92
N GLY A 648 6.11 24.18 39.18
CA GLY A 648 6.09 25.27 38.18
C GLY A 648 7.40 25.58 37.44
N ASN A 649 8.53 24.98 37.81
CA ASN A 649 9.81 25.13 37.10
C ASN A 649 10.14 23.93 36.20
N PHE A 650 10.04 22.68 36.69
CA PHE A 650 10.45 21.52 35.89
C PHE A 650 9.51 21.23 34.73
N ARG A 651 8.18 21.27 34.96
CA ARG A 651 7.19 21.10 33.88
C ARG A 651 7.38 22.15 32.78
N GLN A 652 7.66 23.39 33.17
CA GLN A 652 7.93 24.49 32.24
C GLN A 652 9.21 24.25 31.42
N GLN A 653 10.29 23.76 32.05
CA GLN A 653 11.50 23.37 31.33
C GLN A 653 11.25 22.25 30.30
N VAL A 654 10.38 21.28 30.63
CA VAL A 654 10.00 20.21 29.69
C VAL A 654 9.19 20.77 28.53
N LEU A 655 8.25 21.69 28.78
CA LEU A 655 7.49 22.39 27.72
C LEU A 655 8.43 23.16 26.78
N GLU A 656 9.38 23.91 27.32
CA GLU A 656 10.38 24.64 26.53
C GLU A 656 11.28 23.70 25.72
N SER A 657 11.67 22.55 26.30
CA SER A 657 12.47 21.54 25.61
C SER A 657 11.71 20.89 24.45
N LEU A 658 10.42 20.60 24.63
CA LEU A 658 9.53 20.09 23.57
C LEU A 658 9.34 21.14 22.46
N GLN A 659 9.14 22.41 22.81
CA GLN A 659 9.05 23.49 21.83
C GLN A 659 10.34 23.62 20.99
N ASN A 660 11.50 23.61 21.65
CA ASN A 660 12.79 23.67 20.97
C ASN A 660 13.04 22.43 20.09
N HIS A 661 12.58 21.26 20.52
CA HIS A 661 12.64 20.03 19.73
C HIS A 661 11.83 20.15 18.44
N PHE A 662 10.58 20.66 18.50
CA PHE A 662 9.79 20.89 17.28
C PHE A 662 10.42 21.91 16.35
N LEU A 663 10.99 23.00 16.88
CA LEU A 663 11.69 23.99 16.07
C LEU A 663 12.94 23.39 15.39
N ALA A 664 13.68 22.52 16.07
CA ALA A 664 14.81 21.81 15.47
C ALA A 664 14.38 20.82 14.37
N GLU A 665 13.24 20.14 14.56
CA GLU A 665 12.67 19.26 13.55
C GLU A 665 12.20 20.03 12.30
N LEU A 666 11.55 21.18 12.50
CA LEU A 666 11.19 22.07 11.40
C LEU A 666 12.42 22.50 10.60
N GLU A 667 13.48 22.93 11.30
CA GLU A 667 14.73 23.33 10.66
C GLU A 667 15.36 22.19 9.85
N TYR A 668 15.38 20.97 10.40
CA TYR A 668 15.86 19.79 9.69
C TYR A 668 15.06 19.49 8.41
N LEU A 669 13.72 19.51 8.49
CA LEU A 669 12.84 19.26 7.35
C LEU A 669 13.02 20.32 6.25
N LEU A 670 13.17 21.58 6.64
CA LEU A 670 13.42 22.70 5.72
C LEU A 670 14.79 22.58 5.03
N GLN A 671 15.85 22.25 5.77
CA GLN A 671 17.19 22.01 5.20
C GLN A 671 17.19 20.84 4.22
N ALA A 672 16.41 19.79 4.52
CA ALA A 672 16.21 18.64 3.63
C ALA A 672 15.28 18.95 2.43
N LYS A 673 14.71 20.16 2.35
CA LYS A 673 13.71 20.57 1.36
C LYS A 673 12.47 19.68 1.35
N ASN A 674 12.15 19.04 2.47
CA ASN A 674 10.90 18.32 2.65
C ASN A 674 9.80 19.30 3.04
N TRP A 675 9.35 20.07 2.05
CA TRP A 675 8.44 21.21 2.24
C TRP A 675 7.09 20.80 2.84
N GLN A 676 6.57 19.63 2.46
CA GLN A 676 5.27 19.14 2.94
C GLN A 676 5.30 18.84 4.44
N ASP A 677 6.32 18.13 4.90
CA ASP A 677 6.42 17.75 6.30
C ASP A 677 6.86 18.95 7.16
N ALA A 678 7.69 19.86 6.62
CA ALA A 678 8.00 21.13 7.26
C ALA A 678 6.74 21.99 7.49
N ASP A 679 5.82 21.97 6.53
CA ASP A 679 4.55 22.70 6.61
C ASP A 679 3.61 22.11 7.68
N LYS A 680 3.45 20.78 7.69
CA LYS A 680 2.74 20.07 8.76
C LYS A 680 3.36 20.32 10.14
N LYS A 681 4.70 20.31 10.23
CA LYS A 681 5.43 20.60 11.47
C LYS A 681 5.20 22.04 11.93
N THR A 682 5.16 23.00 11.00
CA THR A 682 4.83 24.40 11.30
C THR A 682 3.46 24.53 11.95
N ARG A 683 2.45 23.85 11.39
CA ARG A 683 1.10 23.78 11.98
C ARG A 683 1.12 23.19 13.39
N GLN A 684 1.84 22.08 13.59
CA GLN A 684 1.96 21.43 14.91
C GLN A 684 2.59 22.36 15.95
N ILE A 685 3.69 23.06 15.61
CA ILE A 685 4.34 24.03 16.51
C ILE A 685 3.36 25.11 16.95
N MET A 686 2.60 25.64 16.01
CA MET A 686 1.64 26.71 16.29
C MET A 686 0.48 26.21 17.16
N LEU A 687 -0.04 25.00 16.93
CA LEU A 687 -1.07 24.40 17.79
C LEU A 687 -0.55 24.13 19.21
N PHE A 688 0.70 23.69 19.35
CA PHE A 688 1.36 23.50 20.64
C PHE A 688 1.50 24.81 21.40
N ASP A 689 2.03 25.84 20.75
CA ASP A 689 2.29 27.15 21.34
C ASP A 689 0.99 27.91 21.68
N SER A 690 -0.11 27.67 20.96
CA SER A 690 -1.42 28.24 21.28
C SER A 690 -2.21 27.47 22.34
N HIS A 691 -1.67 26.34 22.84
CA HIS A 691 -2.35 25.38 23.72
C HIS A 691 -3.62 24.77 23.10
N SER A 692 -3.60 24.51 21.79
CA SER A 692 -4.77 24.06 21.00
C SER A 692 -4.59 22.70 20.32
N GLU A 693 -3.53 21.94 20.65
CA GLU A 693 -3.27 20.62 20.03
C GLU A 693 -4.48 19.67 20.08
N LYS A 694 -5.25 19.68 21.18
CA LYS A 694 -6.44 18.81 21.33
C LYS A 694 -7.58 19.14 20.38
N GLN A 695 -7.69 20.40 19.95
CA GLN A 695 -8.77 20.85 19.08
C GLN A 695 -8.45 20.58 17.60
N SER A 696 -7.19 20.35 17.24
CA SER A 696 -6.74 20.07 15.87
C SER A 696 -7.05 21.16 14.82
N PHE A 697 -7.67 22.28 15.21
CA PHE A 697 -7.89 23.45 14.36
C PHE A 697 -7.66 24.75 15.15
N PHE A 698 -7.41 25.85 14.44
CA PHE A 698 -7.25 27.17 15.04
C PHE A 698 -8.58 27.91 15.08
N TYR A 699 -8.89 28.56 16.20
CA TYR A 699 -10.00 29.50 16.30
C TYR A 699 -9.53 30.80 16.97
N TYR A 700 -10.25 31.89 16.74
CA TYR A 700 -9.75 33.25 17.02
C TYR A 700 -9.09 33.49 18.42
N PRO A 701 -9.69 33.05 19.55
CA PRO A 701 -9.08 33.15 20.87
C PRO A 701 -7.70 32.51 21.01
N THR A 702 -7.40 31.43 20.28
CA THR A 702 -6.14 30.70 20.44
C THR A 702 -4.99 31.34 19.67
N ILE A 703 -5.28 32.04 18.57
CA ILE A 703 -4.29 32.84 17.83
C ILE A 703 -3.66 33.89 18.74
N LYS A 704 -4.43 34.47 19.69
CA LYS A 704 -3.92 35.47 20.65
C LYS A 704 -2.85 34.91 21.60
N ASN A 705 -2.85 33.60 21.83
CA ASN A 705 -1.89 32.96 22.73
C ASN A 705 -0.56 32.61 22.05
N LEU A 706 -0.48 32.65 20.71
CA LEU A 706 0.78 32.40 19.98
C LEU A 706 1.91 33.36 20.39
N SER A 707 3.05 32.82 20.79
CA SER A 707 4.26 33.53 21.12
C SER A 707 4.88 34.19 19.89
N CYS A 708 5.12 35.49 19.99
CA CYS A 708 5.85 36.24 18.97
C CYS A 708 7.27 35.76 18.77
N ALA A 709 7.91 35.25 19.82
CA ALA A 709 9.26 34.70 19.70
C ALA A 709 9.27 33.43 18.85
N VAL A 710 8.25 32.59 18.98
CA VAL A 710 8.12 31.33 18.24
C VAL A 710 7.80 31.61 16.77
N LEU A 711 6.83 32.48 16.49
CA LEU A 711 6.47 32.84 15.11
C LEU A 711 7.66 33.44 14.34
N LYS A 712 8.46 34.30 14.99
CA LYS A 712 9.68 34.86 14.38
C LYS A 712 10.74 33.81 14.08
N LYS A 713 10.87 32.77 14.92
CA LYS A 713 11.78 31.65 14.67
C LYS A 713 11.31 30.83 13.46
N ILE A 714 10.02 30.50 13.40
CA ILE A 714 9.42 29.79 12.25
C ILE A 714 9.67 30.57 10.97
N ASP A 715 9.32 31.86 10.94
CA ASP A 715 9.48 32.71 9.76
C ASP A 715 10.95 32.78 9.31
N LYS A 716 11.87 32.99 10.25
CA LYS A 716 13.31 33.00 9.98
C LYS A 716 13.79 31.69 9.35
N SER A 717 13.38 30.54 9.88
CA SER A 717 13.73 29.23 9.35
C SER A 717 13.22 29.04 7.92
N TRP A 718 11.96 29.41 7.65
CA TRP A 718 11.38 29.37 6.31
C TRP A 718 12.11 30.29 5.34
N LEU A 719 12.38 31.54 5.72
CA LEU A 719 13.10 32.50 4.89
C LEU A 719 14.50 32.00 4.52
N GLN A 720 15.26 31.52 5.50
CA GLN A 720 16.64 31.07 5.30
C GLN A 720 16.72 29.88 4.34
N ASN A 721 15.89 28.87 4.57
CA ASN A 721 15.94 27.62 3.80
C ASN A 721 15.26 27.74 2.43
N SER A 722 14.32 28.68 2.27
CA SER A 722 13.65 28.96 0.98
C SER A 722 14.30 30.09 0.17
N LYS A 723 15.45 30.64 0.60
CA LYS A 723 16.08 31.82 -0.03
C LYS A 723 15.14 33.03 -0.16
N GLY A 724 14.28 33.22 0.84
CA GLY A 724 13.28 34.30 0.87
C GLY A 724 12.06 34.07 -0.04
N HIS A 725 11.84 32.83 -0.49
CA HIS A 725 10.68 32.47 -1.32
C HIS A 725 9.42 32.19 -0.48
N PHE A 726 9.60 31.64 0.72
CA PHE A 726 8.55 31.25 1.65
C PHE A 726 8.78 31.86 3.04
N GLY A 727 7.70 32.03 3.80
CA GLY A 727 7.68 32.65 5.12
C GLY A 727 6.44 33.53 5.35
N PHE A 728 6.07 33.72 6.60
CA PHE A 728 5.01 34.64 7.01
C PHE A 728 5.33 36.10 6.65
N SER A 729 6.59 36.52 6.72
CA SER A 729 6.99 37.86 6.28
C SER A 729 6.88 38.04 4.76
N VAL A 730 7.13 36.98 3.97
CA VAL A 730 6.90 36.97 2.52
C VAL A 730 5.40 37.08 2.22
N GLN A 731 4.57 36.28 2.90
CA GLN A 731 3.11 36.35 2.81
C GLN A 731 2.59 37.74 3.19
N LYS A 732 3.10 38.33 4.28
CA LYS A 732 2.72 39.67 4.73
C LYS A 732 3.05 40.74 3.70
N LYS A 733 4.21 40.64 3.05
CA LYS A 733 4.57 41.54 1.97
C LYS A 733 3.59 41.44 0.81
N ILE A 734 3.27 40.22 0.36
CA ILE A 734 2.31 39.99 -0.73
C ILE A 734 0.91 40.47 -0.34
N TRP A 735 0.51 40.29 0.92
CA TRP A 735 -0.75 40.80 1.49
C TRP A 735 -0.87 42.32 1.35
N ILE A 736 0.19 43.05 1.74
CA ILE A 736 0.23 44.52 1.61
C ILE A 736 0.28 44.94 0.13
N ASP A 737 1.10 44.27 -0.68
CA ASP A 737 1.29 44.58 -2.10
C ASP A 737 0.03 44.35 -2.95
N THR A 738 -0.91 43.53 -2.46
CA THR A 738 -2.23 43.30 -3.08
C THR A 738 -3.30 44.26 -2.57
N GLY A 739 -2.93 45.21 -1.71
CA GLY A 739 -3.83 46.25 -1.19
C GLY A 739 -4.77 45.77 -0.09
N ASN A 740 -4.46 44.65 0.57
CA ASN A 740 -5.21 44.20 1.74
C ASN A 740 -4.84 45.04 2.97
N ARG A 741 -5.85 45.39 3.77
CA ARG A 741 -5.64 46.12 5.04
C ARG A 741 -5.38 45.11 6.17
N ILE A 742 -4.56 45.51 7.14
CA ILE A 742 -4.17 44.66 8.27
C ILE A 742 -5.09 44.94 9.46
N GLY A 743 -5.54 43.90 10.17
CA GLY A 743 -6.25 44.03 11.45
C GLY A 743 -7.74 44.36 11.39
N ILE A 744 -8.34 44.40 10.19
CA ILE A 744 -9.79 44.48 10.00
C ILE A 744 -10.44 43.11 10.18
N LYS A 745 -11.63 43.06 10.79
CA LYS A 745 -12.39 41.81 10.89
C LYS A 745 -13.06 41.50 9.56
N LEU A 746 -13.31 40.22 9.29
CA LEU A 746 -14.00 39.75 8.08
C LEU A 746 -15.40 40.36 7.93
N GLU A 747 -16.11 40.57 9.04
CA GLU A 747 -17.40 41.26 9.09
C GLU A 747 -17.33 42.71 8.57
N ASP A 748 -16.15 43.34 8.68
CA ASP A 748 -15.89 44.72 8.25
C ASP A 748 -15.33 44.81 6.81
N TRP A 749 -15.21 43.67 6.10
CA TRP A 749 -14.69 43.63 4.74
C TRP A 749 -15.71 44.13 3.72
N ASN A 750 -15.31 45.13 2.94
CA ASN A 750 -16.05 45.56 1.76
C ASN A 750 -15.60 44.79 0.51
N ASP A 751 -16.25 45.04 -0.63
CA ASP A 751 -15.94 44.36 -1.90
C ASP A 751 -14.48 44.56 -2.35
N ARG A 752 -13.87 45.70 -2.01
CA ARG A 752 -12.45 45.94 -2.30
C ARG A 752 -11.57 45.01 -1.48
N ASP A 753 -11.85 44.81 -0.20
CA ASP A 753 -11.07 43.88 0.65
C ASP A 753 -11.22 42.43 0.15
N ARG A 754 -12.43 42.02 -0.26
CA ARG A 754 -12.69 40.69 -0.84
C ARG A 754 -11.89 40.47 -2.13
N ASN A 755 -11.79 41.49 -2.97
CA ASN A 755 -10.99 41.45 -4.21
C ASN A 755 -9.48 41.42 -3.94
N SER A 756 -8.98 42.28 -3.04
CA SER A 756 -7.58 42.28 -2.63
C SER A 756 -7.17 40.92 -2.05
N PHE A 757 -8.05 40.27 -1.29
CA PHE A 757 -7.78 38.95 -0.73
C PHE A 757 -7.69 37.88 -1.82
N SER A 758 -8.53 37.97 -2.84
CA SER A 758 -8.48 37.08 -3.98
C SER A 758 -7.17 37.23 -4.78
N ASP A 759 -6.71 38.46 -4.99
CA ASP A 759 -5.41 38.76 -5.60
C ASP A 759 -4.26 38.18 -4.76
N PHE A 760 -4.37 38.22 -3.44
CA PHE A 760 -3.42 37.57 -2.53
C PHE A 760 -3.37 36.06 -2.76
N LEU A 761 -4.51 35.36 -2.77
CA LEU A 761 -4.59 33.92 -2.98
C LEU A 761 -3.97 33.48 -4.31
N TYR A 762 -4.22 34.25 -5.37
CA TYR A 762 -3.61 34.02 -6.67
C TYR A 762 -2.09 34.20 -6.62
N ARG A 763 -1.59 35.30 -6.02
CA ARG A 763 -0.15 35.60 -5.98
C ARG A 763 0.67 34.63 -5.12
N VAL A 764 0.06 34.02 -4.10
CA VAL A 764 0.71 32.98 -3.30
C VAL A 764 0.57 31.58 -3.89
N GLY A 765 -0.16 31.42 -5.00
CA GLY A 765 -0.31 30.15 -5.71
C GLY A 765 -1.32 29.19 -5.08
N TRP A 766 -2.27 29.67 -4.27
CA TRP A 766 -3.32 28.85 -3.65
C TRP A 766 -4.59 28.74 -4.50
N ASN A 767 -4.61 29.35 -5.69
CA ASN A 767 -5.72 29.31 -6.64
C ASN A 767 -5.17 29.17 -8.07
N ASN A 768 -5.85 28.38 -8.90
CA ASN A 768 -5.48 28.14 -10.30
C ASN A 768 -5.96 29.25 -11.26
N ASP A 769 -7.00 29.99 -10.87
CA ASP A 769 -7.60 31.04 -11.68
C ASP A 769 -7.38 32.41 -11.02
N ASN A 770 -7.33 33.48 -11.81
CA ASN A 770 -7.55 34.84 -11.32
C ASN A 770 -9.07 35.07 -11.32
N PRO A 771 -9.79 34.86 -10.20
CA PRO A 771 -11.24 34.76 -10.25
C PRO A 771 -11.89 36.13 -10.53
N PRO A 772 -13.11 36.16 -11.09
CA PRO A 772 -13.84 37.41 -11.32
C PRO A 772 -14.05 38.17 -10.00
N LYS A 773 -13.81 39.49 -10.04
CA LYS A 773 -14.00 40.38 -8.89
C LYS A 773 -15.42 40.26 -8.33
N GLY A 774 -15.56 40.04 -7.02
CA GLY A 774 -16.83 40.17 -6.29
C GLY A 774 -17.42 38.93 -5.61
N TYR A 775 -16.89 37.71 -5.78
CA TYR A 775 -17.51 36.49 -5.19
C TYR A 775 -16.52 35.59 -4.43
N LEU A 776 -16.47 35.72 -3.10
CA LEU A 776 -15.69 34.81 -2.22
C LEU A 776 -16.24 33.37 -2.20
N THR A 777 -17.52 33.17 -2.55
CA THR A 777 -18.20 31.86 -2.56
C THR A 777 -17.86 30.99 -3.78
N SER A 778 -17.03 31.49 -4.71
CA SER A 778 -16.64 30.80 -5.96
C SER A 778 -15.13 30.62 -6.13
N LEU A 779 -14.36 30.73 -5.03
CA LEU A 779 -12.91 30.56 -5.08
C LEU A 779 -12.53 29.11 -5.45
N ASN A 780 -11.93 28.92 -6.63
CA ASN A 780 -11.34 27.65 -7.09
C ASN A 780 -10.01 27.36 -6.34
N TRP A 781 -10.08 27.18 -5.02
CA TRP A 781 -8.93 26.81 -4.21
C TRP A 781 -8.20 25.59 -4.78
N LEU A 782 -6.88 25.68 -4.86
CA LEU A 782 -6.06 24.53 -5.18
C LEU A 782 -6.05 23.59 -3.98
N TRP A 783 -6.43 22.33 -4.20
CA TRP A 783 -6.34 21.31 -3.15
C TRP A 783 -4.89 21.17 -2.68
N TYR A 784 -4.68 21.01 -1.37
CA TYR A 784 -3.33 20.95 -0.79
C TYR A 784 -2.46 19.87 -1.48
N LYS A 785 -3.05 18.71 -1.80
CA LYS A 785 -2.38 17.64 -2.57
C LYS A 785 -1.88 18.10 -3.95
N ASP A 786 -2.63 18.95 -4.63
CA ASP A 786 -2.31 19.42 -5.98
C ASP A 786 -1.33 20.60 -5.92
N TYR A 787 -1.46 21.47 -4.91
CA TYR A 787 -0.46 22.47 -4.58
C TYR A 787 0.91 21.83 -4.27
N MET A 788 0.92 20.75 -3.49
CA MET A 788 2.16 20.00 -3.21
C MET A 788 2.78 19.37 -4.46
N LYS A 789 1.99 18.98 -5.48
CA LYS A 789 2.54 18.53 -6.76
C LYS A 789 3.28 19.65 -7.47
N LEU A 790 2.75 20.88 -7.44
CA LEU A 790 3.41 22.05 -8.03
C LEU A 790 4.72 22.37 -7.30
N ILE A 791 4.70 22.34 -5.96
CA ILE A 791 5.89 22.57 -5.12
C ILE A 791 6.95 21.49 -5.34
N ASN A 792 6.55 20.22 -5.46
CA ASN A 792 7.47 19.13 -5.73
C ASN A 792 8.06 19.19 -7.15
N LYS A 793 7.33 19.79 -8.11
CA LYS A 793 7.82 20.02 -9.47
C LYS A 793 8.85 21.16 -9.52
N ASN A 794 8.53 22.30 -8.91
CA ASN A 794 9.44 23.44 -8.80
C ASN A 794 9.08 24.31 -7.60
N PRO A 795 9.77 24.20 -6.45
CA PRO A 795 9.43 24.95 -5.24
C PRO A 795 9.79 26.44 -5.33
N PHE A 796 10.58 26.85 -6.33
CA PHE A 796 10.97 28.24 -6.55
C PHE A 796 10.31 28.82 -7.80
N ASP A 797 9.17 28.26 -8.22
CA ASP A 797 8.34 28.86 -9.26
C ASP A 797 7.85 30.24 -8.77
N PRO A 798 8.10 31.33 -9.51
CA PRO A 798 7.67 32.68 -9.11
C PRO A 798 6.16 32.79 -8.84
N SER A 799 5.33 31.94 -9.47
CA SER A 799 3.88 31.90 -9.26
C SER A 799 3.47 31.30 -7.90
N LEU A 800 4.38 30.60 -7.22
CA LEU A 800 4.14 29.97 -5.91
C LEU A 800 4.77 30.77 -4.75
N ARG A 801 5.31 31.96 -5.03
CA ARG A 801 6.03 32.76 -4.02
C ARG A 801 5.12 33.14 -2.86
N GLY A 802 5.58 32.90 -1.63
CA GLY A 802 4.80 33.13 -0.42
C GLY A 802 3.72 32.09 -0.15
N GLY A 803 3.59 31.06 -0.99
CA GLY A 803 2.60 30.00 -0.80
C GLY A 803 2.87 29.07 0.38
N MET A 804 3.97 29.22 1.13
CA MET A 804 4.24 28.44 2.34
C MET A 804 4.78 29.33 3.47
N PRO A 805 4.57 28.94 4.74
CA PRO A 805 3.77 27.78 5.19
C PRO A 805 2.26 27.94 4.96
N VAL A 806 1.56 26.84 4.68
CA VAL A 806 0.11 26.69 4.55
C VAL A 806 -0.45 26.09 5.85
N VAL A 807 -0.80 26.95 6.80
CA VAL A 807 -1.19 26.52 8.14
C VAL A 807 -2.65 26.02 8.23
N ILE A 808 -3.46 26.31 7.20
CA ILE A 808 -4.84 25.82 7.04
C ILE A 808 -4.87 24.79 5.91
N GLN A 809 -5.06 23.52 6.26
CA GLN A 809 -5.02 22.40 5.31
C GLN A 809 -6.45 21.96 4.95
N ARG A 810 -6.76 21.89 3.66
CA ARG A 810 -7.99 21.32 3.11
C ARG A 810 -7.83 19.79 2.98
N ASP A 811 -7.96 19.08 4.09
CA ASP A 811 -8.00 17.62 4.09
C ASP A 811 -9.46 17.16 4.12
N ALA A 812 -10.00 16.91 2.92
CA ALA A 812 -11.19 16.16 2.49
C ALA A 812 -12.48 15.97 3.35
N GLU A 813 -12.61 16.35 4.62
CA GLU A 813 -13.79 15.95 5.44
C GLU A 813 -14.39 17.00 6.40
N ILE A 814 -13.95 18.27 6.45
CA ILE A 814 -14.51 19.24 7.41
C ILE A 814 -14.80 20.62 6.77
N PHE A 815 -16.11 20.87 6.59
CA PHE A 815 -16.93 22.10 6.48
C PHE A 815 -16.52 23.35 5.66
N ASP A 816 -17.49 23.81 4.85
CA ASP A 816 -17.59 25.11 4.16
C ASP A 816 -17.50 26.36 5.08
N THR A 817 -17.53 26.20 6.41
CA THR A 817 -17.42 27.31 7.38
C THR A 817 -15.99 27.73 7.69
N GLU A 818 -14.96 26.99 7.23
CA GLU A 818 -13.55 27.31 7.48
C GLU A 818 -12.89 28.24 6.46
N ILE A 819 -13.54 28.57 5.34
CA ILE A 819 -12.95 29.56 4.40
C ILE A 819 -12.81 30.90 5.13
N GLU A 820 -13.87 31.39 5.78
CA GLU A 820 -13.81 32.61 6.60
C GLU A 820 -12.87 32.45 7.81
N GLY A 821 -12.86 31.30 8.48
CA GLY A 821 -11.94 31.03 9.61
C GLY A 821 -10.46 31.05 9.22
N GLY A 822 -10.11 30.47 8.06
CA GLY A 822 -8.76 30.42 7.54
C GLY A 822 -8.26 31.76 6.99
N VAL A 823 -9.14 32.52 6.32
CA VAL A 823 -8.89 33.91 5.92
C VAL A 823 -8.60 34.78 7.15
N PHE A 824 -9.45 34.68 8.18
CA PHE A 824 -9.31 35.44 9.43
C PHE A 824 -8.01 35.09 10.16
N PHE A 825 -7.63 33.81 10.12
CA PHE A 825 -6.43 33.30 10.75
C PHE A 825 -5.15 33.93 10.16
N TYR A 826 -5.03 34.01 8.83
CA TYR A 826 -3.89 34.68 8.18
C TYR A 826 -3.85 36.18 8.47
N VAL A 827 -4.99 36.88 8.42
CA VAL A 827 -5.07 38.33 8.74
C VAL A 827 -4.49 38.60 10.12
N GLN A 828 -4.81 37.76 11.11
CA GLN A 828 -4.38 37.96 12.48
C GLN A 828 -2.91 37.59 12.69
N ILE A 829 -2.40 36.53 12.06
CA ILE A 829 -0.98 36.15 12.18
C ILE A 829 -0.05 37.14 11.49
N LEU A 830 -0.40 37.60 10.28
CA LEU A 830 0.41 38.59 9.56
C LEU A 830 0.42 39.95 10.27
N ASN A 831 -0.64 40.26 11.03
CA ASN A 831 -0.68 41.42 11.92
C ASN A 831 0.10 41.19 13.22
N LYS A 832 0.20 39.95 13.70
CA LYS A 832 0.83 39.65 14.97
C LYS A 832 2.34 39.90 14.91
N CYS A 833 2.88 40.41 16.00
CA CYS A 833 4.31 40.32 16.31
C CYS A 833 5.29 41.13 15.46
N ASN A 834 4.82 42.00 14.55
CA ASN A 834 5.66 42.72 13.58
C ASN A 834 6.66 41.76 12.89
N ILE A 835 6.15 40.62 12.42
CA ILE A 835 6.86 39.76 11.47
C ILE A 835 7.12 40.53 10.18
#